data_AF-A0A917XE65-F1
#
_entry.id   AF-A0A917XE65-F1
#
_cell.length_a   1.000
_cell.length_b   1.000
_cell.length_c   1.000
_cell.angle_alpha   90.00
_cell.angle_beta   90.00
_cell.angle_gamma   90.00
#
_symmetry.space_group_name_H-M   'P 1'
#
loop_
_entity.id
_entity.type
_entity.pdbx_description
1 polymer ?
#
loop_
_entity_poly.entity_id
_entity_poly.type
_entity_poly.pdbx_seq_one_letter_code
_entity_poly.pdbx_strand_id
1 'polypeptide(L)'
;MSADLAAGESAAPALEVRGLTVAFGGGRRPPVPVVRGVDLVLRPGEVLGLVGESGAGKSLTALSLLGLAPPGARVGGSVRLLGEELLGRPERELAGLRGRRIAMVFQDPLHAFTPVLRVGDQIAEALRIHERPRPRRGTALRRAVELLDLVGVPQPSRAARALPHQLSGGMLQRAMIAMAVANRPSVLVADEPTSALDVTVQAQVLAALGAARRETGAALLLVTHDLGVVAGAADRVAVLYAGRVVETGPVEAVLCRPRMPYTLGLVGAVPRLDARFPPTPVPGTAPAPGGTGPGCPFAPRCPLAEPECGTAEPPLTEVDSPSRAAPTATDVHEAACRRIREARHRTAAELFGAPPGTPDRTATAAGPTAHPVGGTHARPTPAPDGTSTSASAAEPAPAAPAAPAAAPGPWHRAIDTPAHADRPAEPSPNTAEHTAGDTAGDMAGDMAGDMAGDMAGDTPRAGAPGAPRSAAPGTPGTPRTPAAPSIPDAPSTPGTPRTPATPNTPSTPGTPATPAVAACDIVLSVSGLGRSYSVAGFRRRRAPVVRAVEGVDLEVRRGQTLALVGESGAGKSTTLREIAALTAPQAGRVEILGQDTALLSRRAARELRTAVQLVPQDPASSLDPRMPVGDIVAEPLHAARVPPAVVAARVPRLLSQVGLRPADADGYPHQFSGGQRQRVAIARALAVGPALLLLDEPVSALDVSVQAGILDLLLRLKRELGPAYLLVSHDLAVVRQLADRVAVMYAGRTVETGGVAEVYGRPRHPYTRALLSAVPLPDPVAERARRRTVLPADPGPDPRAGSGAGCGFRARCPVQALLSAAQRRRCAAEVPRGRAAGPGIDHTVSCHFPPGSAFPHDEGPGPD
;
A
#
# COMPACT_ATOMS: atom_id res chain seq x y z
N MET A 1 38.08 -27.85 39.77
CA MET A 1 38.57 -26.47 39.63
C MET A 1 38.56 -26.16 38.14
N SER A 2 37.84 -25.16 37.64
CA SER A 2 37.05 -24.14 38.35
C SER A 2 35.66 -23.98 37.73
N ALA A 3 34.65 -23.78 38.57
CA ALA A 3 33.27 -23.55 38.18
C ALA A 3 32.82 -22.16 38.66
N ASP A 4 33.53 -21.12 38.19
CA ASP A 4 33.36 -19.72 38.61
C ASP A 4 33.57 -18.75 37.43
N LEU A 5 32.71 -18.84 36.41
CA LEU A 5 32.56 -17.82 35.35
C LEU A 5 31.09 -17.62 34.91
N ALA A 6 30.12 -18.12 35.67
CA ALA A 6 28.70 -18.08 35.33
C ALA A 6 28.00 -16.81 35.86
N ALA A 7 28.55 -15.62 35.57
CA ALA A 7 28.04 -14.35 36.08
C ALA A 7 28.15 -13.17 35.08
N GLY A 8 27.10 -12.96 34.29
CA GLY A 8 26.65 -11.60 33.96
C GLY A 8 27.37 -10.79 32.87
N GLU A 9 28.25 -11.37 32.04
CA GLU A 9 28.71 -10.66 30.83
C GLU A 9 27.57 -10.48 29.82
N SER A 10 26.96 -9.30 29.82
CA SER A 10 26.00 -8.88 28.79
C SER A 10 26.74 -8.73 27.46
N ALA A 11 26.62 -9.73 26.59
CA ALA A 11 27.28 -9.77 25.28
C ALA A 11 27.10 -8.45 24.50
N ALA A 12 28.21 -7.91 23.99
CA ALA A 12 28.23 -6.62 23.32
C ALA A 12 27.25 -6.57 22.12
N PRO A 13 26.58 -5.44 21.88
CA PRO A 13 25.61 -5.32 20.80
C PRO A 13 26.27 -5.55 19.43
N ALA A 14 25.54 -6.24 18.55
CA ALA A 14 25.98 -6.45 17.17
C ALA A 14 25.97 -5.13 16.39
N LEU A 15 24.96 -4.29 16.63
CA LEU A 15 24.90 -2.90 16.19
C LEU A 15 24.36 -2.01 17.31
N GLU A 16 25.07 -0.92 17.60
CA GLU A 16 24.66 0.16 18.50
C GLU A 16 24.58 1.47 17.70
N VAL A 17 23.51 2.23 17.92
CA VAL A 17 23.22 3.50 17.23
C VAL A 17 22.85 4.52 18.30
N ARG A 18 23.55 5.66 18.32
CA ARG A 18 23.32 6.73 19.30
C ARG A 18 23.18 8.08 18.61
N GLY A 19 22.09 8.79 18.89
CA GLY A 19 21.84 10.15 18.40
C GLY A 19 21.86 10.31 16.88
N LEU A 20 21.51 9.27 16.11
CA LEU A 20 21.62 9.30 14.66
C LEU A 20 20.75 10.42 14.07
N THR A 21 21.38 11.34 13.35
CA THR A 21 20.75 12.49 12.72
C THR A 21 21.03 12.48 11.23
N VAL A 22 20.03 12.84 10.42
CA VAL A 22 20.14 12.97 8.97
C VAL A 22 19.33 14.19 8.51
N ALA A 23 19.99 15.14 7.88
CA ALA A 23 19.37 16.36 7.35
C ALA A 23 19.87 16.69 5.95
N PHE A 24 19.00 17.22 5.09
CA PHE A 24 19.35 17.56 3.70
C PHE A 24 19.66 19.04 3.50
N GLY A 25 20.60 19.31 2.59
CA GLY A 25 20.93 20.66 2.12
C GLY A 25 21.76 21.46 3.11
N GLY A 26 21.28 22.64 3.49
CA GLY A 26 22.03 23.65 4.22
C GLY A 26 22.87 24.54 3.30
N GLY A 27 22.63 25.85 3.38
CA GLY A 27 23.21 26.89 2.53
C GLY A 27 22.53 28.23 2.86
N ARG A 28 21.96 28.93 1.88
CA ARG A 28 21.04 30.07 2.14
C ARG A 28 19.70 29.69 2.80
N ARG A 29 19.41 28.39 2.99
CA ARG A 29 18.26 27.87 3.74
C ARG A 29 18.74 26.95 4.86
N PRO A 30 18.01 26.85 5.99
CA PRO A 30 18.32 25.89 7.04
C PRO A 30 18.29 24.45 6.50
N PRO A 31 19.09 23.52 7.05
CA PRO A 31 19.00 22.10 6.71
C PRO A 31 17.61 21.55 7.05
N VAL A 32 17.08 20.66 6.22
CA VAL A 32 15.79 19.99 6.45
C VAL A 32 16.03 18.68 7.20
N PRO A 33 15.68 18.56 8.50
CA PRO A 33 15.89 17.34 9.25
C PRO A 33 14.86 16.26 8.87
N VAL A 34 15.34 15.02 8.71
CA VAL A 34 14.52 13.84 8.37
C VAL A 34 14.67 12.73 9.41
N VAL A 35 15.87 12.56 9.96
CA VAL A 35 16.14 11.71 11.14
C VAL A 35 16.74 12.60 12.23
N ARG A 36 16.24 12.52 13.46
CA ARG A 36 16.35 13.58 14.48
C ARG A 36 16.86 13.07 15.83
N GLY A 37 17.92 12.25 15.82
CA GLY A 37 18.38 11.54 17.00
C GLY A 37 17.56 10.27 17.17
N VAL A 38 17.92 9.26 16.38
CA VAL A 38 17.44 7.89 16.52
C VAL A 38 18.49 7.09 17.29
N ASP A 39 18.05 6.43 18.35
CA ASP A 39 18.82 5.50 19.15
C ASP A 39 18.29 4.09 18.90
N LEU A 40 19.17 3.12 18.64
CA LEU A 40 18.82 1.72 18.38
C LEU A 40 19.91 0.81 18.94
N VAL A 41 19.50 -0.32 19.54
CA VAL A 41 20.41 -1.37 20.02
C VAL A 41 19.90 -2.72 19.54
N LEU A 42 20.76 -3.43 18.81
CA LEU A 42 20.52 -4.73 18.20
C LEU A 42 21.56 -5.74 18.73
N ARG A 43 21.10 -6.69 19.53
CA ARG A 43 21.89 -7.75 20.16
C ARG A 43 22.32 -8.81 19.12
N PRO A 44 23.40 -9.57 19.34
CA PRO A 44 23.76 -10.70 18.48
C PRO A 44 22.60 -11.68 18.27
N GLY A 45 22.29 -11.99 17.02
CA GLY A 45 21.20 -12.90 16.64
C GLY A 45 19.76 -12.37 16.81
N GLU A 46 19.51 -11.21 17.42
CA GLU A 46 18.18 -10.62 17.62
C GLU A 46 17.51 -10.20 16.29
N VAL A 47 16.17 -10.19 16.23
CA VAL A 47 15.40 -9.47 15.21
C VAL A 47 14.72 -8.24 15.80
N LEU A 48 15.14 -7.05 15.34
CA LEU A 48 14.51 -5.76 15.67
C LEU A 48 13.68 -5.28 14.48
N GLY A 49 12.38 -5.11 14.68
CA GLY A 49 11.49 -4.47 13.71
C GLY A 49 11.60 -2.94 13.77
N LEU A 50 11.69 -2.25 12.63
CA LEU A 50 11.60 -0.78 12.54
C LEU A 50 10.38 -0.40 11.69
N VAL A 51 9.38 0.22 12.33
CA VAL A 51 8.03 0.42 11.77
C VAL A 51 7.57 1.87 11.81
N GLY A 52 6.53 2.20 11.04
CA GLY A 52 5.93 3.54 10.99
C GLY A 52 5.40 3.89 9.61
N GLU A 53 4.75 5.06 9.49
CA GLU A 53 4.27 5.63 8.23
C GLU A 53 5.42 5.91 7.22
N SER A 54 5.09 6.11 5.95
CA SER A 54 6.03 6.52 4.91
C SER A 54 6.52 7.95 5.18
N GLY A 55 7.73 8.25 4.71
CA GLY A 55 8.42 9.50 5.04
C GLY A 55 8.88 9.65 6.50
N ALA A 56 8.51 8.74 7.42
CA ALA A 56 8.91 8.82 8.83
C ALA A 56 10.42 8.68 9.10
N GLY A 57 11.21 8.29 8.09
CA GLY A 57 12.67 8.19 8.13
C GLY A 57 13.24 6.77 7.98
N LYS A 58 12.39 5.73 7.97
CA LYS A 58 12.75 4.30 8.10
C LYS A 58 13.94 3.85 7.23
N SER A 59 13.80 3.93 5.91
CA SER A 59 14.82 3.51 4.93
C SER A 59 16.04 4.43 4.91
N LEU A 60 15.87 5.72 5.24
CA LEU A 60 16.99 6.65 5.37
C LEU A 60 17.86 6.33 6.60
N THR A 61 17.24 5.97 7.73
CA THR A 61 17.93 5.38 8.88
C THR A 61 18.70 4.14 8.43
N ALA A 62 18.06 3.18 7.77
CA ALA A 62 18.71 1.95 7.29
C ALA A 62 19.94 2.20 6.40
N LEU A 63 19.81 3.07 5.39
CA LEU A 63 20.92 3.47 4.51
C LEU A 63 22.05 4.16 5.26
N SER A 64 21.75 5.07 6.20
CA SER A 64 22.76 5.74 7.02
C SER A 64 23.57 4.79 7.89
N LEU A 65 23.01 3.66 8.36
CA LEU A 65 23.75 2.66 9.14
C LEU A 65 24.87 1.97 8.35
N LEU A 66 24.75 1.88 7.03
CA LEU A 66 25.80 1.37 6.14
C LEU A 66 26.68 2.49 5.55
N GLY A 67 26.43 3.76 5.91
CA GLY A 67 27.05 4.91 5.24
C GLY A 67 26.63 5.07 3.77
N LEU A 68 25.44 4.59 3.41
CA LEU A 68 24.86 4.66 2.06
C LEU A 68 23.81 5.79 1.94
N ALA A 69 23.92 6.82 2.78
CA ALA A 69 23.04 7.98 2.73
C ALA A 69 23.18 8.72 1.37
N PRO A 70 22.09 9.20 0.76
CA PRO A 70 22.13 9.81 -0.57
C PRO A 70 22.92 11.14 -0.58
N PRO A 71 23.48 11.55 -1.73
CA PRO A 71 24.26 12.79 -1.86
C PRO A 71 23.52 14.02 -1.34
N GLY A 72 24.22 14.89 -0.61
CA GLY A 72 23.64 16.09 0.01
C GLY A 72 22.93 15.85 1.36
N ALA A 73 22.87 14.60 1.83
CA ALA A 73 22.56 14.30 3.22
C ALA A 73 23.76 14.59 4.13
N ARG A 74 23.53 15.27 5.25
CA ARG A 74 24.47 15.41 6.37
C ARG A 74 24.08 14.40 7.43
N VAL A 75 24.98 13.48 7.77
CA VAL A 75 24.78 12.44 8.79
C VAL A 75 25.59 12.78 10.03
N GLY A 76 25.02 12.60 11.22
CA GLY A 76 25.69 12.78 12.51
C GLY A 76 25.18 11.80 13.57
N GLY A 77 25.81 11.78 14.75
CA GLY A 77 25.60 10.76 15.79
C GLY A 77 26.75 9.75 15.82
N SER A 78 26.46 8.52 16.24
CA SER A 78 27.40 7.38 16.32
C SER A 78 26.70 6.10 15.85
N VAL A 79 27.41 5.26 15.09
CA VAL A 79 26.95 3.94 14.63
C VAL A 79 28.10 2.94 14.82
N ARG A 80 27.99 2.05 15.80
CA ARG A 80 29.02 1.08 16.17
C ARG A 80 28.61 -0.33 15.79
N LEU A 81 29.40 -0.97 14.94
CA LEU A 81 29.24 -2.35 14.50
C LEU A 81 30.24 -3.23 15.26
N LEU A 82 29.77 -4.16 16.10
CA LEU A 82 30.63 -4.99 16.96
C LEU A 82 31.58 -4.15 17.85
N GLY A 83 31.13 -2.96 18.29
CA GLY A 83 31.91 -1.98 19.05
C GLY A 83 32.75 -1.01 18.20
N GLU A 84 33.00 -1.30 16.93
CA GLU A 84 33.75 -0.43 16.01
C GLU A 84 32.85 0.67 15.40
N GLU A 85 33.18 1.94 15.61
CA GLU A 85 32.50 3.09 14.99
C GLU A 85 32.60 3.04 13.46
N LEU A 86 31.50 3.36 12.77
CA LEU A 86 31.38 3.39 11.31
C LEU A 86 31.31 4.81 10.74
N LEU A 87 30.69 5.76 11.44
CA LEU A 87 30.51 7.11 10.90
C LEU A 87 31.86 7.84 10.79
N GLY A 88 32.07 8.52 9.66
CA GLY A 88 33.32 9.22 9.36
C GLY A 88 34.46 8.35 8.82
N ARG A 89 34.30 7.01 8.74
CA ARG A 89 35.31 6.15 8.09
C ARG A 89 35.46 6.43 6.59
N PRO A 90 36.65 6.25 6.01
CA PRO A 90 36.84 6.34 4.57
C PRO A 90 36.10 5.19 3.86
N GLU A 91 35.56 5.49 2.68
CA GLU A 91 34.77 4.55 1.87
C GLU A 91 35.50 3.22 1.58
N ARG A 92 36.84 3.23 1.51
CA ARG A 92 37.66 2.02 1.34
C ARG A 92 37.58 1.05 2.54
N GLU A 93 37.40 1.55 3.75
CA GLU A 93 37.17 0.72 4.94
C GLU A 93 35.72 0.24 5.01
N LEU A 94 34.76 1.14 4.73
CA LEU A 94 33.35 0.78 4.67
C LEU A 94 33.10 -0.32 3.63
N ALA A 95 33.72 -0.25 2.46
CA ALA A 95 33.69 -1.32 1.45
C ALA A 95 34.33 -2.66 1.91
N GLY A 96 35.19 -2.64 2.93
CA GLY A 96 35.73 -3.85 3.56
C GLY A 96 34.81 -4.47 4.62
N LEU A 97 33.94 -3.66 5.23
CA LEU A 97 32.98 -4.04 6.27
C LEU A 97 31.60 -4.41 5.69
N ARG A 98 31.14 -3.68 4.68
CA ARG A 98 29.92 -4.01 3.90
C ARG A 98 30.08 -5.39 3.25
N GLY A 99 28.99 -6.14 3.17
CA GLY A 99 28.96 -7.53 2.68
C GLY A 99 29.57 -8.57 3.63
N ARG A 100 30.66 -8.24 4.35
CA ARG A 100 31.39 -9.16 5.22
C ARG A 100 31.00 -9.11 6.70
N ARG A 101 30.64 -7.94 7.23
CA ARG A 101 30.25 -7.73 8.64
C ARG A 101 28.83 -7.19 8.76
N ILE A 102 28.46 -6.23 7.91
CA ILE A 102 27.10 -5.74 7.75
C ILE A 102 26.67 -5.88 6.29
N ALA A 103 25.47 -6.39 6.03
CA ALA A 103 24.92 -6.52 4.69
C ALA A 103 23.49 -5.96 4.62
N MET A 104 23.05 -5.59 3.41
CA MET A 104 21.72 -5.04 3.17
C MET A 104 20.96 -5.87 2.13
N VAL A 105 19.68 -6.12 2.40
CA VAL A 105 18.66 -6.53 1.43
C VAL A 105 17.84 -5.29 1.14
N PHE A 106 17.92 -4.81 -0.11
CA PHE A 106 17.23 -3.61 -0.57
C PHE A 106 15.75 -3.89 -0.92
N GLN A 107 14.96 -2.82 -0.98
CA GLN A 107 13.53 -2.86 -1.30
C GLN A 107 13.24 -3.37 -2.73
N ASP A 108 14.06 -3.00 -3.71
CA ASP A 108 13.87 -3.41 -5.12
C ASP A 108 15.02 -4.31 -5.62
N PRO A 109 14.74 -5.59 -5.94
CA PRO A 109 15.75 -6.52 -6.46
C PRO A 109 16.17 -6.28 -7.92
N LEU A 110 15.41 -5.56 -8.74
CA LEU A 110 15.84 -5.20 -10.09
C LEU A 110 16.92 -4.12 -10.08
N HIS A 111 16.93 -3.25 -9.08
CA HIS A 111 17.99 -2.27 -8.86
C HIS A 111 19.21 -2.84 -8.11
N ALA A 112 19.05 -3.95 -7.37
CA ALA A 112 20.13 -4.62 -6.66
C ALA A 112 21.02 -5.53 -7.53
N PHE A 113 20.59 -5.90 -8.74
CA PHE A 113 21.35 -6.75 -9.67
C PHE A 113 21.63 -6.03 -11.00
N THR A 114 22.84 -6.17 -11.54
CA THR A 114 23.17 -5.73 -12.90
C THR A 114 22.36 -6.53 -13.94
N PRO A 115 21.46 -5.91 -14.74
CA PRO A 115 20.48 -6.66 -15.56
C PRO A 115 21.06 -7.53 -16.68
N VAL A 116 22.31 -7.27 -17.08
CA VAL A 116 23.03 -7.98 -18.16
C VAL A 116 23.96 -9.09 -17.66
N LEU A 117 24.15 -9.23 -16.34
CA LEU A 117 24.99 -10.26 -15.74
C LEU A 117 24.14 -11.41 -15.18
N ARG A 118 24.69 -12.62 -15.10
CA ARG A 118 23.98 -13.78 -14.52
C ARG A 118 23.88 -13.64 -13.01
N VAL A 119 22.76 -14.07 -12.43
CA VAL A 119 22.51 -13.99 -10.98
C VAL A 119 23.56 -14.78 -10.18
N GLY A 120 23.93 -15.98 -10.64
CA GLY A 120 24.94 -16.80 -9.97
C GLY A 120 26.38 -16.31 -10.12
N ASP A 121 26.70 -15.57 -11.19
CA ASP A 121 28.02 -14.92 -11.32
C ASP A 121 28.15 -13.73 -10.35
N GLN A 122 27.07 -12.96 -10.13
CA GLN A 122 27.05 -11.84 -9.17
C GLN A 122 27.14 -12.32 -7.71
N ILE A 123 26.43 -13.38 -7.33
CA ILE A 123 26.58 -14.01 -5.99
C ILE A 123 28.01 -14.57 -5.83
N ALA A 124 28.58 -15.19 -6.88
CA ALA A 124 29.96 -15.69 -6.85
C ALA A 124 31.01 -14.56 -6.82
N GLU A 125 30.69 -13.37 -7.30
CA GLU A 125 31.53 -12.18 -7.21
C GLU A 125 31.63 -11.64 -5.78
N ALA A 126 30.51 -11.56 -5.06
CA ALA A 126 30.50 -11.16 -3.65
C ALA A 126 31.44 -12.03 -2.79
N LEU A 127 31.44 -13.36 -2.98
CA LEU A 127 32.41 -14.26 -2.34
C LEU A 127 33.85 -13.93 -2.76
N ARG A 128 34.07 -13.72 -4.06
CA ARG A 128 35.39 -13.46 -4.67
C ARG A 128 35.98 -12.07 -4.37
N ILE A 129 35.23 -11.17 -3.73
CA ILE A 129 35.73 -9.86 -3.27
C ILE A 129 36.26 -9.98 -1.83
N HIS A 130 35.45 -10.53 -0.93
CA HIS A 130 35.70 -10.49 0.52
C HIS A 130 36.46 -11.72 1.06
N GLU A 131 36.30 -12.92 0.48
CA GLU A 131 37.01 -14.12 0.95
C GLU A 131 38.53 -14.06 0.68
N ARG A 132 39.32 -14.56 1.63
CA ARG A 132 40.78 -14.69 1.56
C ARG A 132 41.21 -16.05 2.14
N PRO A 133 41.97 -16.89 1.40
CA PRO A 133 42.44 -16.70 0.02
C PRO A 133 41.28 -16.67 -1.00
N ARG A 134 41.46 -15.93 -2.10
CA ARG A 134 40.38 -15.66 -3.08
C ARG A 134 39.90 -16.96 -3.75
N PRO A 135 38.61 -17.35 -3.67
CA PRO A 135 38.13 -18.62 -4.21
C PRO A 135 38.20 -18.67 -5.75
N ARG A 136 38.56 -19.83 -6.30
CA ARG A 136 38.49 -20.12 -7.75
C ARG A 136 37.04 -19.97 -8.24
N ARG A 137 36.82 -19.41 -9.44
CA ARG A 137 35.45 -19.10 -9.97
C ARG A 137 34.50 -20.30 -9.89
N GLY A 138 34.95 -21.50 -10.23
CA GLY A 138 34.14 -22.71 -10.15
C GLY A 138 33.71 -23.11 -8.73
N THR A 139 34.49 -22.77 -7.70
CA THR A 139 34.11 -22.99 -6.29
C THR A 139 33.09 -21.94 -5.84
N ALA A 140 33.35 -20.67 -6.12
CA ALA A 140 32.41 -19.58 -5.80
C ALA A 140 31.05 -19.77 -6.51
N LEU A 141 31.04 -20.27 -7.75
CA LEU A 141 29.79 -20.56 -8.47
C LEU A 141 29.04 -21.79 -7.92
N ARG A 142 29.72 -22.80 -7.36
CA ARG A 142 29.04 -23.87 -6.60
C ARG A 142 28.41 -23.30 -5.33
N ARG A 143 29.16 -22.49 -4.57
CA ARG A 143 28.64 -21.84 -3.36
C ARG A 143 27.47 -20.91 -3.66
N ALA A 144 27.47 -20.21 -4.79
CA ALA A 144 26.31 -19.44 -5.25
C ALA A 144 25.06 -20.29 -5.53
N VAL A 145 25.22 -21.53 -6.02
CA VAL A 145 24.10 -22.48 -6.20
C VAL A 145 23.61 -23.01 -4.85
N GLU A 146 24.51 -23.32 -3.91
CA GLU A 146 24.17 -23.72 -2.54
C GLU A 146 23.41 -22.60 -1.79
N LEU A 147 23.85 -21.35 -1.93
CA LEU A 147 23.21 -20.18 -1.33
C LEU A 147 21.81 -19.93 -1.92
N LEU A 148 21.61 -20.19 -3.22
CA LEU A 148 20.29 -20.13 -3.87
C LEU A 148 19.35 -21.25 -3.40
N ASP A 149 19.87 -22.43 -3.08
CA ASP A 149 19.10 -23.55 -2.53
C ASP A 149 18.67 -23.27 -1.07
N LEU A 150 19.58 -22.75 -0.25
CA LEU A 150 19.34 -22.32 1.15
C LEU A 150 18.17 -21.33 1.29
N VAL A 151 18.02 -20.40 0.34
CA VAL A 151 16.92 -19.42 0.30
C VAL A 151 15.69 -19.91 -0.47
N GLY A 152 15.65 -21.18 -0.86
CA GLY A 152 14.52 -21.80 -1.55
C GLY A 152 14.23 -21.22 -2.94
N VAL A 153 15.25 -20.89 -3.74
CA VAL A 153 15.05 -20.57 -5.16
C VAL A 153 14.96 -21.87 -5.98
N PRO A 154 13.82 -22.18 -6.60
CA PRO A 154 13.62 -23.47 -7.27
C PRO A 154 14.54 -23.64 -8.48
N GLN A 155 15.06 -24.86 -8.67
CA GLN A 155 16.07 -25.18 -9.68
C GLN A 155 17.31 -24.27 -9.57
N PRO A 156 18.02 -24.22 -8.43
CA PRO A 156 19.04 -23.19 -8.14
C PRO A 156 20.17 -23.18 -9.17
N SER A 157 20.59 -24.34 -9.69
CA SER A 157 21.59 -24.42 -10.77
C SER A 157 21.12 -23.85 -12.11
N ARG A 158 19.81 -23.68 -12.32
CA ARG A 158 19.22 -22.99 -13.47
C ARG A 158 19.07 -21.50 -13.18
N ALA A 159 18.58 -21.12 -12.00
CA ALA A 159 18.47 -19.73 -11.56
C ALA A 159 19.83 -19.02 -11.55
N ALA A 160 20.88 -19.68 -11.06
CA ALA A 160 22.26 -19.20 -11.11
C ALA A 160 22.76 -18.87 -12.54
N ARG A 161 22.20 -19.52 -13.56
CA ARG A 161 22.55 -19.29 -14.97
C ARG A 161 21.67 -18.24 -15.66
N ALA A 162 20.58 -17.82 -15.03
CA ALA A 162 19.62 -16.86 -15.58
C ALA A 162 20.09 -15.40 -15.40
N LEU A 163 19.52 -14.50 -16.21
CA LEU A 163 19.63 -13.05 -16.01
C LEU A 163 18.49 -12.57 -15.08
N PRO A 164 18.63 -11.44 -14.36
CA PRO A 164 17.63 -10.95 -13.40
C PRO A 164 16.20 -10.90 -13.95
N HIS A 165 16.02 -10.35 -15.16
CA HIS A 165 14.74 -10.23 -15.87
C HIS A 165 14.12 -11.58 -16.32
N GLN A 166 14.76 -12.72 -16.05
CA GLN A 166 14.29 -14.07 -16.37
C GLN A 166 13.78 -14.82 -15.13
N LEU A 167 13.87 -14.20 -13.95
CA LEU A 167 13.33 -14.71 -12.68
C LEU A 167 12.04 -13.97 -12.32
N SER A 168 11.22 -14.55 -11.44
CA SER A 168 10.13 -13.79 -10.80
C SER A 168 10.71 -12.80 -9.77
N GLY A 169 9.97 -11.75 -9.42
CA GLY A 169 10.36 -10.84 -8.34
C GLY A 169 10.65 -11.57 -7.03
N GLY A 170 9.84 -12.57 -6.68
CA GLY A 170 10.08 -13.46 -5.53
C GLY A 170 11.39 -14.24 -5.60
N MET A 171 11.68 -14.88 -6.74
CA MET A 171 12.96 -15.59 -6.94
C MET A 171 14.16 -14.63 -6.90
N LEU A 172 14.03 -13.42 -7.45
CA LEU A 172 15.09 -12.42 -7.46
C LEU A 172 15.32 -11.81 -6.07
N GLN A 173 14.27 -11.59 -5.29
CA GLN A 173 14.36 -11.13 -3.90
C GLN A 173 15.05 -12.18 -3.01
N ARG A 174 14.70 -13.47 -3.17
CA ARG A 174 15.41 -14.56 -2.47
C ARG A 174 16.85 -14.69 -2.96
N ALA A 175 17.13 -14.49 -4.24
CA ALA A 175 18.51 -14.41 -4.75
C ALA A 175 19.31 -13.22 -4.17
N MET A 176 18.67 -12.08 -3.89
CA MET A 176 19.33 -10.96 -3.20
C MET A 176 19.68 -11.32 -1.75
N ILE A 177 18.79 -12.03 -1.03
CA ILE A 177 19.09 -12.55 0.31
C ILE A 177 20.32 -13.48 0.25
N ALA A 178 20.38 -14.40 -0.73
CA ALA A 178 21.53 -15.28 -0.96
C ALA A 178 22.83 -14.51 -1.24
N MET A 179 22.76 -13.38 -1.95
CA MET A 179 23.89 -12.47 -2.17
C MET A 179 24.32 -11.76 -0.87
N ALA A 180 23.36 -11.24 -0.11
CA ALA A 180 23.61 -10.51 1.13
C ALA A 180 24.25 -11.38 2.23
N VAL A 181 23.83 -12.65 2.35
CA VAL A 181 24.41 -13.57 3.35
C VAL A 181 25.63 -14.37 2.88
N ALA A 182 26.08 -14.17 1.63
CA ALA A 182 27.13 -14.96 1.01
C ALA A 182 28.41 -15.06 1.87
N ASN A 183 28.84 -13.95 2.47
CA ASN A 183 30.05 -13.86 3.30
C ASN A 183 29.79 -13.99 4.82
N ARG A 184 28.61 -14.52 5.23
CA ARG A 184 28.17 -14.68 6.63
C ARG A 184 28.32 -13.40 7.50
N PRO A 185 27.62 -12.30 7.15
CA PRO A 185 27.64 -11.06 7.93
C PRO A 185 27.10 -11.27 9.36
N SER A 186 27.56 -10.45 10.30
CA SER A 186 27.10 -10.44 11.69
C SER A 186 25.82 -9.62 11.88
N VAL A 187 25.56 -8.66 10.99
CA VAL A 187 24.34 -7.84 10.94
C VAL A 187 23.77 -7.86 9.53
N LEU A 188 22.46 -8.11 9.43
CA LEU A 188 21.67 -8.00 8.21
C LEU A 188 20.66 -6.88 8.38
N VAL A 189 20.59 -5.96 7.42
CA VAL A 189 19.54 -4.93 7.34
C VAL A 189 18.64 -5.29 6.17
N ALA A 190 17.34 -5.41 6.40
CA ALA A 190 16.37 -5.73 5.36
C ALA A 190 15.35 -4.60 5.26
N ASP A 191 15.38 -3.86 4.15
CA ASP A 191 14.59 -2.64 3.94
C ASP A 191 13.39 -2.92 3.04
N GLU A 192 12.19 -2.90 3.64
CA GLU A 192 10.93 -3.39 3.09
C GLU A 192 11.06 -4.66 2.22
N PRO A 193 11.65 -5.75 2.72
CA PRO A 193 12.07 -6.88 1.90
C PRO A 193 10.92 -7.67 1.24
N THR A 194 9.67 -7.31 1.53
CA THR A 194 8.45 -7.95 1.03
C THR A 194 7.55 -6.99 0.24
N SER A 195 7.99 -5.74 0.03
CA SER A 195 7.23 -4.72 -0.70
C SER A 195 6.89 -5.18 -2.12
N ALA A 196 5.67 -4.87 -2.58
CA ALA A 196 5.14 -5.24 -3.91
C ALA A 196 5.11 -6.76 -4.26
N LEU A 197 5.16 -7.65 -3.26
CA LEU A 197 5.00 -9.11 -3.44
C LEU A 197 3.58 -9.55 -3.03
N ASP A 198 3.08 -10.66 -3.61
CA ASP A 198 1.86 -11.28 -3.08
C ASP A 198 2.13 -12.01 -1.76
N VAL A 199 1.07 -12.24 -0.98
CA VAL A 199 1.16 -12.78 0.38
C VAL A 199 1.87 -14.14 0.47
N THR A 200 1.82 -14.97 -0.59
CA THR A 200 2.51 -16.28 -0.59
C THR A 200 4.01 -16.12 -0.85
N VAL A 201 4.38 -15.21 -1.74
CA VAL A 201 5.77 -14.89 -2.06
C VAL A 201 6.41 -14.10 -0.90
N GLN A 202 5.67 -13.20 -0.25
CA GLN A 202 6.04 -12.55 1.00
C GLN A 202 6.35 -13.59 2.09
N ALA A 203 5.49 -14.59 2.30
CA ALA A 203 5.76 -15.67 3.25
C ALA A 203 7.01 -16.49 2.88
N GLN A 204 7.27 -16.76 1.60
CA GLN A 204 8.49 -17.44 1.13
C GLN A 204 9.76 -16.58 1.34
N VAL A 205 9.70 -15.28 1.12
CA VAL A 205 10.83 -14.36 1.34
C VAL A 205 11.16 -14.21 2.82
N LEU A 206 10.15 -14.14 3.70
CA LEU A 206 10.36 -14.14 5.16
C LEU A 206 10.93 -15.46 5.65
N ALA A 207 10.48 -16.59 5.09
CA ALA A 207 11.09 -17.90 5.38
C ALA A 207 12.56 -17.97 4.95
N ALA A 208 12.92 -17.36 3.81
CA ALA A 208 14.30 -17.25 3.34
C ALA A 208 15.16 -16.35 4.22
N LEU A 209 14.67 -15.18 4.67
CA LEU A 209 15.35 -14.35 5.66
C LEU A 209 15.59 -15.11 6.97
N GLY A 210 14.58 -15.84 7.45
CA GLY A 210 14.68 -16.67 8.65
C GLY A 210 15.68 -17.83 8.50
N ALA A 211 15.74 -18.48 7.34
CA ALA A 211 16.74 -19.52 7.05
C ALA A 211 18.15 -18.93 6.97
N ALA A 212 18.29 -17.79 6.29
CA ALA A 212 19.56 -17.07 6.14
C ALA A 212 20.10 -16.59 7.51
N ARG A 213 19.25 -16.03 8.39
CA ARG A 213 19.60 -15.70 9.79
C ARG A 213 20.08 -16.92 10.58
N ARG A 214 19.37 -18.05 10.48
CA ARG A 214 19.76 -19.28 11.21
C ARG A 214 21.10 -19.86 10.72
N GLU A 215 21.39 -19.76 9.43
CA GLU A 215 22.69 -20.17 8.87
C GLU A 215 23.83 -19.24 9.32
N THR A 216 23.64 -17.91 9.29
CA THR A 216 24.73 -16.96 9.60
C THR A 216 24.93 -16.66 11.08
N GLY A 217 23.89 -16.82 11.90
CA GLY A 217 23.84 -16.25 13.25
C GLY A 217 23.68 -14.72 13.28
N ALA A 218 23.35 -14.09 12.15
CA ALA A 218 23.25 -12.64 12.06
C ALA A 218 22.12 -12.06 12.92
N ALA A 219 22.38 -10.91 13.52
CA ALA A 219 21.30 -10.05 13.98
C ALA A 219 20.60 -9.39 12.78
N LEU A 220 19.29 -9.13 12.87
CA LEU A 220 18.47 -8.63 11.77
C LEU A 220 17.73 -7.34 12.17
N LEU A 221 18.02 -6.25 11.47
CA LEU A 221 17.16 -5.06 11.45
C LEU A 221 16.15 -5.22 10.31
N LEU A 222 14.88 -5.47 10.66
CA LEU A 222 13.79 -5.67 9.71
C LEU A 222 12.95 -4.40 9.61
N VAL A 223 13.15 -3.62 8.54
CA VAL A 223 12.42 -2.39 8.28
C VAL A 223 11.19 -2.70 7.43
N THR A 224 10.01 -2.29 7.87
CA THR A 224 8.74 -2.54 7.15
C THR A 224 7.62 -1.60 7.62
N HIS A 225 6.56 -1.45 6.84
CA HIS A 225 5.30 -0.85 7.28
C HIS A 225 4.23 -1.90 7.69
N ASP A 226 4.45 -3.18 7.39
CA ASP A 226 3.56 -4.29 7.76
C ASP A 226 3.82 -4.73 9.21
N LEU A 227 2.90 -4.38 10.13
CA LEU A 227 2.97 -4.77 11.54
C LEU A 227 2.72 -6.26 11.78
N GLY A 228 2.04 -6.97 10.88
CA GLY A 228 1.83 -8.41 10.95
C GLY A 228 3.09 -9.20 10.63
N VAL A 229 3.91 -8.70 9.69
CA VAL A 229 5.27 -9.22 9.47
C VAL A 229 6.12 -9.08 10.73
N VAL A 230 6.08 -7.92 11.40
CA VAL A 230 6.84 -7.71 12.65
C VAL A 230 6.32 -8.59 13.78
N ALA A 231 5.00 -8.70 13.95
CA ALA A 231 4.37 -9.58 14.93
C ALA A 231 4.82 -11.05 14.80
N GLY A 232 4.94 -11.55 13.57
CA GLY A 232 5.35 -12.93 13.29
C GLY A 232 6.87 -13.18 13.22
N ALA A 233 7.69 -12.15 13.01
CA ALA A 233 9.12 -12.32 12.70
C ALA A 233 10.11 -11.62 13.65
N ALA A 234 9.67 -10.65 14.46
CA ALA A 234 10.54 -9.86 15.33
C ALA A 234 10.50 -10.30 16.81
N ASP A 235 11.60 -10.01 17.52
CA ASP A 235 11.72 -10.18 18.96
C ASP A 235 11.34 -8.86 19.68
N ARG A 236 11.93 -7.75 19.22
CA ARG A 236 11.64 -6.37 19.65
C ARG A 236 11.20 -5.49 18.47
N VAL A 237 10.53 -4.38 18.74
CA VAL A 237 10.11 -3.39 17.73
C VAL A 237 10.40 -1.98 18.21
N ALA A 238 10.85 -1.12 17.28
CA ALA A 238 10.96 0.32 17.43
C ALA A 238 10.01 1.02 16.45
N VAL A 239 9.14 1.88 16.97
CA VAL A 239 8.13 2.64 16.24
C VAL A 239 8.69 4.02 15.93
N LEU A 240 8.84 4.33 14.65
CA LEU A 240 9.40 5.57 14.14
C LEU A 240 8.29 6.53 13.68
N TYR A 241 8.34 7.78 14.12
CA TYR A 241 7.46 8.84 13.67
C TYR A 241 8.22 10.16 13.50
N ALA A 242 8.01 10.82 12.35
CA ALA A 242 8.62 12.12 12.03
C ALA A 242 10.12 12.22 12.39
N GLY A 243 10.91 11.18 12.09
CA GLY A 243 12.35 11.13 12.31
C GLY A 243 12.83 10.73 13.71
N ARG A 244 11.96 10.32 14.64
CA ARG A 244 12.34 9.82 15.98
C ARG A 244 11.67 8.49 16.31
N VAL A 245 12.32 7.69 17.16
CA VAL A 245 11.67 6.55 17.83
C VAL A 245 10.73 7.13 18.89
N VAL A 246 9.46 6.73 18.85
CA VAL A 246 8.41 7.23 19.76
C VAL A 246 7.83 6.14 20.67
N GLU A 247 8.09 4.87 20.37
CA GLU A 247 7.80 3.73 21.24
C GLU A 247 8.75 2.58 20.89
N THR A 248 9.23 1.83 21.88
CA THR A 248 10.15 0.71 21.69
C THR A 248 10.00 -0.35 22.78
N GLY A 249 10.31 -1.62 22.47
CA GLY A 249 10.27 -2.71 23.44
C GLY A 249 9.99 -4.08 22.82
N PRO A 250 9.69 -5.10 23.65
CA PRO A 250 9.25 -6.42 23.18
C PRO A 250 8.02 -6.31 22.27
N VAL A 251 8.00 -7.04 21.15
CA VAL A 251 6.95 -6.88 20.12
C VAL A 251 5.53 -7.09 20.67
N GLU A 252 5.37 -7.98 21.64
CA GLU A 252 4.08 -8.24 22.30
C GLU A 252 3.65 -7.12 23.25
N ALA A 253 4.60 -6.44 23.90
CA ALA A 253 4.29 -5.29 24.74
C ALA A 253 3.83 -4.09 23.90
N VAL A 254 4.57 -3.78 22.83
CA VAL A 254 4.28 -2.63 21.96
C VAL A 254 3.03 -2.85 21.11
N LEU A 255 2.82 -4.04 20.51
CA LEU A 255 1.68 -4.27 19.62
C LEU A 255 0.37 -4.59 20.37
N CYS A 256 0.42 -5.32 21.50
CA CYS A 256 -0.80 -5.68 22.24
C CYS A 256 -1.14 -4.70 23.38
N ARG A 257 -0.17 -3.91 23.86
CA ARG A 257 -0.35 -2.93 24.95
C ARG A 257 0.32 -1.58 24.62
N PRO A 258 0.10 -0.96 23.44
CA PRO A 258 0.74 0.31 23.09
C PRO A 258 0.50 1.42 24.13
N ARG A 259 1.45 2.36 24.20
CA ARG A 259 1.52 3.45 25.20
C ARG A 259 1.63 4.83 24.55
N MET A 260 2.07 4.90 23.28
CA MET A 260 2.05 6.12 22.48
C MET A 260 0.75 6.16 21.64
N PRO A 261 -0.05 7.24 21.70
CA PRO A 261 -1.24 7.45 20.87
C PRO A 261 -1.07 7.15 19.36
N TYR A 262 0.10 7.46 18.80
CA TYR A 262 0.45 7.15 17.41
C TYR A 262 0.53 5.64 17.16
N THR A 263 1.25 4.89 17.98
CA THR A 263 1.38 3.42 17.86
C THR A 263 0.01 2.76 18.00
N LEU A 264 -0.80 3.20 18.96
CA LEU A 264 -2.16 2.73 19.17
C LEU A 264 -3.05 3.00 17.94
N GLY A 265 -2.89 4.15 17.29
CA GLY A 265 -3.53 4.46 16.00
C GLY A 265 -3.00 3.60 14.85
N LEU A 266 -1.68 3.39 14.77
CA LEU A 266 -1.01 2.59 13.74
C LEU A 266 -1.45 1.12 13.79
N VAL A 267 -1.52 0.52 14.99
CA VAL A 267 -2.06 -0.83 15.24
C VAL A 267 -3.55 -0.90 14.90
N GLY A 268 -4.33 0.09 15.30
CA GLY A 268 -5.76 0.17 15.01
C GLY A 268 -6.11 0.37 13.53
N ALA A 269 -5.17 0.90 12.74
CA ALA A 269 -5.33 1.12 11.31
C ALA A 269 -5.06 -0.13 10.46
N VAL A 270 -4.43 -1.19 10.99
CA VAL A 270 -4.11 -2.39 10.21
C VAL A 270 -5.39 -3.20 9.93
N PRO A 271 -5.71 -3.52 8.66
CA PRO A 271 -6.76 -4.48 8.33
C PRO A 271 -6.49 -5.85 8.96
N ARG A 272 -7.50 -6.42 9.65
CA ARG A 272 -7.35 -7.68 10.40
C ARG A 272 -8.20 -8.82 9.80
N LEU A 273 -7.57 -9.98 9.57
CA LEU A 273 -8.26 -11.21 9.13
C LEU A 273 -9.05 -11.90 10.26
N ASP A 274 -8.64 -11.71 11.49
CA ASP A 274 -9.29 -12.21 12.71
C ASP A 274 -10.56 -11.39 13.01
N ALA A 275 -10.47 -10.07 12.94
CA ALA A 275 -11.57 -9.15 13.20
C ALA A 275 -12.66 -9.15 12.10
N ARG A 276 -13.80 -8.50 12.40
CA ARG A 276 -14.81 -8.06 11.41
C ARG A 276 -15.00 -6.55 11.37
N PHE A 277 -14.38 -5.82 12.30
CA PHE A 277 -14.52 -4.37 12.39
C PHE A 277 -13.65 -3.68 11.32
N PRO A 278 -14.11 -2.54 10.78
CA PRO A 278 -13.26 -1.68 9.94
C PRO A 278 -12.05 -1.16 10.74
N PRO A 279 -10.93 -0.85 10.07
CA PRO A 279 -9.76 -0.29 10.73
C PRO A 279 -10.06 1.15 11.17
N THR A 280 -9.44 1.59 12.26
CA THR A 280 -9.59 2.96 12.75
C THR A 280 -8.53 3.84 12.09
N PRO A 281 -8.90 4.82 11.23
CA PRO A 281 -7.93 5.69 10.58
C PRO A 281 -7.32 6.70 11.55
N VAL A 282 -6.02 6.98 11.39
CA VAL A 282 -5.37 8.08 12.13
C VAL A 282 -5.65 9.40 11.40
N PRO A 283 -6.30 10.40 12.03
CA PRO A 283 -6.68 11.64 11.36
C PRO A 283 -5.50 12.43 10.78
N GLY A 284 -5.78 13.20 9.72
CA GLY A 284 -4.81 14.06 9.05
C GLY A 284 -3.68 13.29 8.32
N THR A 285 -2.65 14.02 7.91
CA THR A 285 -1.44 13.48 7.28
C THR A 285 -0.24 13.63 8.21
N ALA A 286 0.78 12.78 8.05
CA ALA A 286 2.08 12.99 8.68
C ALA A 286 2.65 14.38 8.32
N PRO A 287 3.41 15.03 9.22
CA PRO A 287 4.10 16.28 8.91
C PRO A 287 5.17 16.03 7.85
N ALA A 288 5.33 16.98 6.92
CA ALA A 288 6.43 16.95 5.96
C ALA A 288 7.80 17.03 6.68
N PRO A 289 8.89 16.49 6.12
CA PRO A 289 10.22 16.61 6.72
C PRO A 289 10.62 18.07 6.96
N GLY A 290 11.19 18.36 8.13
CA GLY A 290 11.44 19.72 8.62
C GLY A 290 10.21 20.54 9.02
N GLY A 291 8.98 20.06 8.78
CA GLY A 291 7.72 20.70 9.17
C GLY A 291 7.31 20.48 10.64
N THR A 292 8.24 20.11 11.50
CA THR A 292 8.01 19.83 12.93
C THR A 292 8.34 21.05 13.79
N GLY A 293 7.41 21.47 14.65
CA GLY A 293 7.67 22.45 15.72
C GLY A 293 8.55 21.89 16.84
N PRO A 294 8.78 22.65 17.93
CA PRO A 294 9.58 22.20 19.07
C PRO A 294 8.87 21.14 19.93
N GLY A 295 7.53 21.11 19.89
CA GLY A 295 6.68 20.11 20.54
C GLY A 295 6.58 18.77 19.82
N CYS A 296 5.80 17.86 20.39
CA CYS A 296 5.47 16.55 19.84
C CYS A 296 4.89 16.66 18.41
N PRO A 297 5.53 16.07 17.38
CA PRO A 297 5.04 16.11 16.00
C PRO A 297 3.70 15.42 15.78
N PHE A 298 3.22 14.64 16.76
CA PHE A 298 1.92 13.98 16.70
C PHE A 298 0.81 14.82 17.34
N ALA A 299 1.13 15.89 18.09
CA ALA A 299 0.13 16.74 18.75
C ALA A 299 -0.99 17.24 17.80
N PRO A 300 -0.72 17.69 16.55
CA PRO A 300 -1.78 18.10 15.61
C PRO A 300 -2.73 16.98 15.14
N ARG A 301 -2.42 15.71 15.44
CA ARG A 301 -3.21 14.51 15.10
C ARG A 301 -3.67 13.74 16.35
N CYS A 302 -3.32 14.19 17.55
CA CYS A 302 -3.49 13.44 18.80
C CYS A 302 -4.74 13.92 19.57
N PRO A 303 -5.75 13.06 19.81
CA PRO A 303 -6.92 13.43 20.60
C PRO A 303 -6.64 13.61 22.11
N LEU A 304 -5.41 13.33 22.58
CA LEU A 304 -4.91 13.67 23.93
C LEU A 304 -3.96 14.88 23.91
N ALA A 305 -3.97 15.72 22.87
CA ALA A 305 -3.09 16.88 22.79
C ALA A 305 -3.52 17.99 23.77
N GLU A 306 -2.56 18.42 24.58
CA GLU A 306 -2.65 19.58 25.49
C GLU A 306 -1.56 20.61 25.12
N PRO A 307 -1.64 21.88 25.54
CA PRO A 307 -0.69 22.93 25.14
C PRO A 307 0.79 22.56 25.35
N GLU A 308 1.10 21.85 26.42
CA GLU A 308 2.43 21.35 26.80
C GLU A 308 2.97 20.28 25.83
N CYS A 309 2.11 19.67 25.03
CA CYS A 309 2.53 18.81 23.92
C CYS A 309 3.09 19.63 22.75
N GLY A 310 2.75 20.92 22.65
CA GLY A 310 3.26 21.85 21.63
C GLY A 310 4.59 22.53 21.98
N THR A 311 5.01 22.53 23.25
CA THR A 311 6.18 23.29 23.71
C THR A 311 7.51 22.55 23.57
N ALA A 312 7.56 21.26 23.93
CA ALA A 312 8.75 20.42 23.85
C ALA A 312 8.40 18.94 23.61
N GLU A 313 9.12 18.27 22.72
CA GLU A 313 9.01 16.81 22.53
C GLU A 313 9.26 16.04 23.85
N PRO A 314 8.43 15.03 24.17
CA PRO A 314 8.71 14.14 25.30
C PRO A 314 9.90 13.21 24.99
N PRO A 315 10.76 12.88 25.98
CA PRO A 315 11.74 11.81 25.84
C PRO A 315 11.06 10.43 25.83
N LEU A 316 11.77 9.40 25.38
CA LEU A 316 11.42 8.01 25.70
C LEU A 316 11.52 7.81 27.23
N THR A 317 10.55 7.09 27.80
CA THR A 317 10.48 6.76 29.23
C THR A 317 9.91 5.37 29.41
N GLU A 318 10.38 4.61 30.40
CA GLU A 318 9.83 3.29 30.74
C GLU A 318 8.35 3.36 31.12
N VAL A 319 7.54 2.44 30.58
CA VAL A 319 6.07 2.46 30.69
C VAL A 319 5.43 1.19 31.24
N ASP A 320 6.05 0.02 31.07
CA ASP A 320 5.67 -1.25 31.70
C ASP A 320 6.97 -2.08 31.91
N SER A 321 7.36 -2.36 33.16
CA SER A 321 8.44 -3.31 33.49
C SER A 321 7.92 -4.77 33.45
N PRO A 322 8.64 -5.74 32.86
CA PRO A 322 8.19 -7.14 32.84
C PRO A 322 8.01 -7.77 34.24
N SER A 323 6.87 -8.43 34.48
CA SER A 323 6.49 -8.99 35.79
C SER A 323 7.10 -10.37 36.11
N ARG A 324 8.22 -10.74 35.47
CA ARG A 324 8.98 -11.97 35.75
C ARG A 324 10.47 -11.65 35.86
N ALA A 325 11.08 -12.22 36.90
CA ALA A 325 12.52 -12.37 37.15
C ALA A 325 13.45 -11.33 36.49
N ALA A 326 13.75 -10.25 37.24
CA ALA A 326 14.83 -9.28 36.97
C ALA A 326 15.03 -8.94 35.47
N PRO A 327 14.17 -8.07 34.90
CA PRO A 327 14.30 -7.65 33.49
C PRO A 327 15.72 -7.19 33.18
N THR A 328 16.29 -7.64 32.05
CA THR A 328 17.49 -6.98 31.55
C THR A 328 17.09 -5.58 31.10
N ALA A 329 17.98 -4.59 31.26
CA ALA A 329 17.70 -3.17 30.99
C ALA A 329 17.42 -2.83 29.50
N THR A 330 17.20 -3.84 28.65
CA THR A 330 16.88 -3.72 27.22
C THR A 330 15.64 -4.53 26.79
N ASP A 331 14.99 -5.25 27.72
CA ASP A 331 13.65 -5.84 27.53
C ASP A 331 12.52 -4.89 28.01
N VAL A 332 12.91 -3.67 28.38
CA VAL A 332 12.04 -2.57 28.82
C VAL A 332 11.11 -2.13 27.69
N HIS A 333 9.86 -1.83 28.03
CA HIS A 333 8.93 -1.12 27.15
C HIS A 333 9.02 0.38 27.46
N GLU A 334 9.35 1.20 26.46
CA GLU A 334 9.48 2.65 26.56
C GLU A 334 8.57 3.38 25.57
N ALA A 335 8.04 4.55 25.95
CA ALA A 335 7.26 5.42 25.07
C ALA A 335 7.54 6.91 25.28
N ALA A 336 7.40 7.69 24.21
CA ALA A 336 7.58 9.14 24.18
C ALA A 336 6.23 9.87 24.10
N CYS A 337 5.54 9.98 25.24
CA CYS A 337 4.27 10.71 25.33
C CYS A 337 4.10 11.37 26.72
N ARG A 338 3.51 12.56 26.79
CA ARG A 338 3.17 13.23 28.07
C ARG A 338 1.91 12.64 28.74
N ARG A 339 1.09 11.91 27.97
CA ARG A 339 -0.23 11.39 28.36
C ARG A 339 -0.29 9.85 28.37
N ILE A 340 0.82 9.22 28.77
CA ILE A 340 0.97 7.74 28.82
C ILE A 340 -0.11 7.09 29.67
N ARG A 341 -0.49 7.70 30.80
CA ARG A 341 -1.48 7.16 31.74
C ARG A 341 -2.89 7.17 31.13
N GLU A 342 -3.19 8.18 30.33
CA GLU A 342 -4.47 8.41 29.67
C GLU A 342 -4.60 7.63 28.36
N ALA A 343 -3.49 7.35 27.68
CA ALA A 343 -3.42 6.43 26.55
C ALA A 343 -3.50 4.95 26.99
N ARG A 344 -3.08 4.65 28.23
CA ARG A 344 -3.09 3.28 28.80
C ARG A 344 -4.50 2.69 28.75
N HIS A 345 -4.58 1.40 28.39
CA HIS A 345 -5.80 0.59 28.32
C HIS A 345 -6.87 1.03 27.29
N ARG A 346 -6.68 2.14 26.56
CA ARG A 346 -7.57 2.50 25.44
C ARG A 346 -7.36 1.59 24.23
N THR A 347 -8.37 1.51 23.37
CA THR A 347 -8.23 1.06 21.97
C THR A 347 -8.21 2.24 21.00
N ALA A 348 -7.79 2.00 19.75
CA ALA A 348 -7.81 3.02 18.70
C ALA A 348 -9.19 3.65 18.49
N ALA A 349 -10.25 2.82 18.49
CA ALA A 349 -11.63 3.28 18.34
C ALA A 349 -12.10 4.17 19.52
N GLU A 350 -11.59 3.95 20.73
CA GLU A 350 -11.88 4.79 21.92
C GLU A 350 -11.08 6.10 21.93
N LEU A 351 -10.01 6.21 21.13
CA LEU A 351 -9.19 7.41 21.04
C LEU A 351 -9.52 8.28 19.83
N PHE A 352 -9.55 7.68 18.63
CA PHE A 352 -9.76 8.39 17.36
C PHE A 352 -11.22 8.35 16.87
N GLY A 353 -12.09 7.65 17.60
CA GLY A 353 -13.49 7.41 17.24
C GLY A 353 -13.67 6.08 16.50
N ALA A 354 -14.71 5.33 16.86
CA ALA A 354 -15.08 4.11 16.14
C ALA A 354 -15.65 4.48 14.76
N PRO A 355 -15.28 3.78 13.67
CA PRO A 355 -15.86 4.05 12.35
C PRO A 355 -17.39 3.89 12.35
N PRO A 356 -18.13 4.79 11.68
CA PRO A 356 -19.59 4.87 11.82
C PRO A 356 -20.27 3.60 11.30
N GLY A 357 -20.96 2.88 12.19
CA GLY A 357 -21.52 1.54 11.93
C GLY A 357 -20.95 0.44 12.82
N THR A 358 -19.92 0.74 13.62
CA THR A 358 -19.46 -0.14 14.70
C THR A 358 -20.50 -0.16 15.83
N PRO A 359 -20.98 -1.33 16.30
CA PRO A 359 -21.87 -1.40 17.46
C PRO A 359 -21.14 -0.97 18.74
N ASP A 360 -21.84 -0.29 19.64
CA ASP A 360 -21.24 0.29 20.84
C ASP A 360 -20.75 -0.81 21.81
N ARG A 361 -19.48 -0.70 22.22
CA ARG A 361 -18.80 -1.63 23.14
C ARG A 361 -18.95 -1.24 24.62
N THR A 362 -19.46 -0.05 24.95
CA THR A 362 -19.61 0.41 26.34
C THR A 362 -20.54 -0.46 27.19
N ALA A 363 -21.45 -1.21 26.56
CA ALA A 363 -22.41 -2.08 27.23
C ALA A 363 -21.91 -3.51 27.55
N THR A 364 -20.63 -3.87 27.32
CA THR A 364 -20.16 -5.25 27.60
C THR A 364 -18.72 -5.31 28.11
N ALA A 365 -18.51 -4.79 29.32
CA ALA A 365 -17.26 -4.92 30.06
C ALA A 365 -17.09 -6.33 30.69
N ALA A 366 -16.99 -7.36 29.84
CA ALA A 366 -16.54 -8.70 30.22
C ALA A 366 -15.41 -9.13 29.28
N GLY A 367 -14.26 -9.54 29.84
CA GLY A 367 -13.10 -9.95 29.05
C GLY A 367 -13.35 -11.26 28.28
N PRO A 368 -12.56 -11.55 27.23
CA PRO A 368 -12.66 -12.81 26.50
C PRO A 368 -12.21 -13.99 27.37
N THR A 369 -13.15 -14.58 28.09
CA THR A 369 -12.95 -15.88 28.76
C THR A 369 -12.65 -16.93 27.70
N ALA A 370 -11.49 -17.59 27.81
CA ALA A 370 -11.08 -18.63 26.87
C ALA A 370 -12.15 -19.74 26.79
N HIS A 371 -12.61 -20.06 25.57
CA HIS A 371 -13.53 -21.18 25.37
C HIS A 371 -12.81 -22.50 25.70
N PRO A 372 -13.30 -23.29 26.68
CA PRO A 372 -12.75 -24.62 26.93
C PRO A 372 -13.11 -25.56 25.78
N VAL A 373 -12.15 -26.38 25.34
CA VAL A 373 -12.40 -27.47 24.39
C VAL A 373 -13.11 -28.61 25.13
N GLY A 374 -14.44 -28.59 25.13
CA GLY A 374 -15.28 -29.60 25.78
C GLY A 374 -15.63 -30.77 24.86
N GLY A 375 -15.14 -31.96 25.17
CA GLY A 375 -15.49 -33.21 24.48
C GLY A 375 -16.47 -34.08 25.26
N THR A 376 -17.07 -35.04 24.55
CA THR A 376 -17.89 -36.18 25.05
C THR A 376 -19.27 -35.87 25.67
N HIS A 377 -20.18 -36.85 25.55
CA HIS A 377 -21.59 -36.73 25.93
C HIS A 377 -21.87 -37.23 27.36
N ALA A 378 -22.82 -36.58 28.04
CA ALA A 378 -23.56 -37.13 29.17
C ALA A 378 -25.06 -36.79 29.04
N ARG A 379 -25.94 -37.61 29.63
CA ARG A 379 -27.40 -37.46 29.56
C ARG A 379 -27.94 -36.50 30.64
N PRO A 380 -29.09 -35.83 30.40
CA PRO A 380 -29.78 -35.04 31.41
C PRO A 380 -30.67 -35.89 32.34
N THR A 381 -30.91 -35.37 33.55
CA THR A 381 -32.00 -35.76 34.47
C THR A 381 -32.69 -34.48 35.00
N PRO A 382 -33.98 -34.52 35.39
CA PRO A 382 -34.82 -33.32 35.44
C PRO A 382 -34.89 -32.59 36.79
N ALA A 383 -35.32 -31.32 36.71
CA ALA A 383 -36.14 -30.45 37.58
C ALA A 383 -36.34 -30.77 39.10
N PRO A 384 -36.58 -29.73 39.92
CA PRO A 384 -37.98 -29.31 40.11
C PRO A 384 -38.22 -27.78 40.07
N ASP A 385 -39.50 -27.42 40.17
CA ASP A 385 -40.09 -26.10 39.90
C ASP A 385 -39.84 -25.00 40.95
N GLY A 386 -40.13 -23.75 40.57
CA GLY A 386 -40.11 -22.57 41.44
C GLY A 386 -40.92 -21.39 40.90
N THR A 387 -42.22 -21.35 41.20
CA THR A 387 -43.10 -20.17 40.99
C THR A 387 -42.78 -19.06 42.02
N SER A 388 -43.19 -17.79 41.94
CA SER A 388 -44.40 -17.20 41.32
C SER A 388 -44.33 -15.65 41.16
N THR A 389 -45.41 -15.07 40.64
CA THR A 389 -45.98 -13.72 40.94
C THR A 389 -45.22 -12.41 40.63
N SER A 390 -45.78 -11.72 39.64
CA SER A 390 -45.87 -10.27 39.40
C SER A 390 -46.08 -9.33 40.61
N ALA A 391 -45.63 -8.08 40.50
CA ALA A 391 -46.45 -6.87 40.73
C ALA A 391 -45.83 -5.56 40.16
N SER A 392 -46.70 -4.58 39.89
CA SER A 392 -46.49 -3.29 39.21
C SER A 392 -45.75 -2.18 40.00
N ALA A 393 -44.93 -1.38 39.30
CA ALA A 393 -44.67 0.06 39.53
C ALA A 393 -43.98 0.67 38.28
N ALA A 394 -44.67 1.50 37.47
CA ALA A 394 -44.74 2.97 37.58
C ALA A 394 -43.57 3.73 36.90
N GLU A 395 -43.84 4.32 35.71
CA GLU A 395 -42.93 5.23 35.00
C GLU A 395 -42.95 6.66 35.56
N PRO A 396 -41.81 7.36 35.58
CA PRO A 396 -41.75 8.82 35.51
C PRO A 396 -41.26 9.30 34.12
N ALA A 397 -41.85 10.40 33.63
CA ALA A 397 -41.57 10.93 32.29
C ALA A 397 -40.15 11.57 32.15
N PRO A 398 -39.57 11.58 30.92
CA PRO A 398 -38.25 12.18 30.69
C PRO A 398 -38.27 13.72 30.75
N ALA A 399 -37.22 14.30 31.32
CA ALA A 399 -37.01 15.76 31.35
C ALA A 399 -36.56 16.29 29.97
N ALA A 400 -36.98 17.52 29.64
CA ALA A 400 -36.65 18.17 28.37
C ALA A 400 -35.20 18.70 28.33
N PRO A 401 -34.52 18.70 27.16
CA PRO A 401 -33.16 19.21 27.02
C PRO A 401 -33.10 20.75 27.02
N ALA A 402 -32.04 21.30 27.62
CA ALA A 402 -31.74 22.74 27.59
C ALA A 402 -31.16 23.18 26.23
N ALA A 403 -31.44 24.42 25.83
CA ALA A 403 -30.99 25.00 24.56
C ALA A 403 -29.51 25.46 24.59
N PRO A 404 -28.80 25.46 23.44
CA PRO A 404 -27.39 25.84 23.35
C PRO A 404 -27.18 27.37 23.36
N ALA A 405 -26.01 27.81 23.84
CA ALA A 405 -25.65 29.23 23.95
C ALA A 405 -24.71 29.70 22.81
N ALA A 406 -25.04 30.86 22.25
CA ALA A 406 -24.21 31.87 21.57
C ALA A 406 -23.00 31.45 20.69
N ALA A 407 -23.05 31.84 19.41
CA ALA A 407 -21.89 31.90 18.53
C ALA A 407 -21.12 33.25 18.66
N PRO A 408 -19.79 33.29 18.44
CA PRO A 408 -19.02 34.53 18.39
C PRO A 408 -19.15 35.25 17.03
N GLY A 409 -19.13 36.58 17.06
CA GLY A 409 -19.26 37.47 15.89
C GLY A 409 -17.94 37.77 15.14
N PRO A 410 -18.00 38.60 14.08
CA PRO A 410 -16.89 38.86 13.17
C PRO A 410 -15.91 39.94 13.66
N TRP A 411 -14.63 39.79 13.30
CA TRP A 411 -13.58 40.78 13.58
C TRP A 411 -13.13 41.52 12.32
N HIS A 412 -13.39 42.83 12.26
CA HIS A 412 -12.85 43.75 11.26
C HIS A 412 -12.57 45.13 11.90
N ARG A 413 -11.30 45.53 12.04
CA ARG A 413 -10.74 46.81 11.52
C ARG A 413 -9.32 47.13 12.04
N ALA A 414 -8.53 47.69 11.11
CA ALA A 414 -7.62 48.83 11.22
C ALA A 414 -6.47 48.90 12.26
N ILE A 415 -5.44 49.63 11.81
CA ILE A 415 -4.24 50.25 12.43
C ILE A 415 -3.11 50.01 11.41
N ASP A 416 -2.99 50.86 10.40
CA ASP A 416 -2.42 52.23 10.40
C ASP A 416 -0.90 52.27 10.25
N THR A 417 -0.46 52.98 9.21
CA THR A 417 0.94 53.30 8.89
C THR A 417 1.39 54.59 9.54
N PRO A 418 2.71 54.76 9.75
CA PRO A 418 3.34 56.05 9.48
C PRO A 418 4.50 55.95 8.49
N ALA A 419 4.63 56.98 7.64
CA ALA A 419 5.90 57.39 7.01
C ALA A 419 6.55 58.49 7.90
N HIS A 420 7.67 59.15 7.62
CA HIS A 420 8.60 59.26 6.47
C HIS A 420 9.96 59.76 7.03
N ALA A 421 11.10 59.43 6.41
CA ALA A 421 12.29 60.33 6.40
C ALA A 421 13.35 59.90 5.36
N ASP A 422 13.86 60.91 4.65
CA ASP A 422 15.22 61.13 4.12
C ASP A 422 15.96 60.09 3.24
N ARG A 423 16.08 60.49 1.96
CA ARG A 423 17.19 60.24 1.02
C ARG A 423 18.25 61.34 1.20
N PRO A 424 19.52 61.24 0.72
CA PRO A 424 19.95 60.67 -0.57
C PRO A 424 20.94 59.48 -0.37
N ALA A 425 21.80 59.00 -1.30
CA ALA A 425 22.23 59.50 -2.62
C ALA A 425 22.64 58.37 -3.60
N GLU A 426 23.19 58.78 -4.75
CA GLU A 426 23.90 58.01 -5.78
C GLU A 426 25.42 58.36 -5.70
N PRO A 427 26.37 57.69 -6.43
CA PRO A 427 26.17 56.87 -7.62
C PRO A 427 26.96 55.53 -7.70
N SER A 428 26.77 54.82 -8.83
CA SER A 428 27.73 53.88 -9.41
C SER A 428 28.37 54.53 -10.65
N PRO A 429 29.62 54.19 -11.03
CA PRO A 429 29.74 53.44 -12.29
C PRO A 429 30.97 52.51 -12.44
N ASN A 430 30.92 51.75 -13.54
CA ASN A 430 32.01 51.24 -14.40
C ASN A 430 33.04 50.19 -13.90
N THR A 431 32.83 48.96 -14.40
CA THR A 431 33.58 48.32 -15.52
C THR A 431 35.08 48.61 -15.74
N ALA A 432 35.79 47.51 -16.04
CA ALA A 432 36.82 47.32 -17.09
C ALA A 432 38.29 47.11 -16.65
N GLU A 433 38.98 46.27 -17.44
CA GLU A 433 40.43 46.24 -17.73
C GLU A 433 41.42 45.88 -16.58
N HIS A 434 42.55 45.18 -16.81
CA HIS A 434 42.94 44.27 -17.91
C HIS A 434 44.12 43.34 -17.48
N THR A 435 44.53 42.44 -18.40
CA THR A 435 45.84 41.75 -18.62
C THR A 435 47.02 41.84 -17.60
N ALA A 436 48.00 40.93 -17.50
CA ALA A 436 48.37 39.66 -18.18
C ALA A 436 49.23 38.81 -17.18
N GLY A 437 49.71 37.58 -17.44
CA GLY A 437 49.58 36.68 -18.59
C GLY A 437 50.62 35.54 -18.54
N ASP A 438 50.36 34.45 -19.27
CA ASP A 438 51.31 33.39 -19.73
C ASP A 438 52.05 32.49 -18.69
N THR A 439 52.44 31.24 -18.99
CA THR A 439 52.54 30.54 -20.29
C THR A 439 52.10 29.05 -20.25
N ALA A 440 51.54 28.58 -21.39
CA ALA A 440 51.69 27.25 -22.03
C ALA A 440 51.29 25.92 -21.34
N GLY A 441 50.60 25.06 -22.10
CA GLY A 441 50.34 23.65 -21.74
C GLY A 441 49.21 22.98 -22.55
N ASP A 442 49.43 22.73 -23.85
CA ASP A 442 48.41 22.15 -24.75
C ASP A 442 48.00 20.70 -24.41
N MET A 443 46.69 20.42 -24.48
CA MET A 443 46.10 19.61 -25.56
C MET A 443 44.56 19.54 -25.40
N ALA A 444 43.82 19.87 -26.46
CA ALA A 444 42.36 19.71 -26.53
C ALA A 444 41.96 18.89 -27.77
N GLY A 445 40.87 18.14 -27.66
CA GLY A 445 40.38 17.24 -28.71
C GLY A 445 38.93 16.84 -28.45
N ASP A 446 38.01 17.76 -28.74
CA ASP A 446 36.56 17.59 -28.61
C ASP A 446 35.92 17.28 -29.98
N MET A 447 34.64 16.88 -29.96
CA MET A 447 33.62 16.90 -31.02
C MET A 447 32.87 15.56 -31.23
N ALA A 448 31.57 15.70 -31.50
CA ALA A 448 30.67 14.62 -31.90
C ALA A 448 30.70 14.40 -33.42
N GLY A 449 30.28 13.20 -33.86
CA GLY A 449 30.06 12.83 -35.26
C GLY A 449 29.10 11.64 -35.35
N ASP A 450 28.32 11.56 -36.42
CA ASP A 450 27.20 10.63 -36.60
C ASP A 450 27.31 9.86 -37.93
N MET A 451 26.46 8.83 -38.14
CA MET A 451 26.31 8.00 -39.34
C MET A 451 27.48 6.99 -39.59
N ALA A 452 27.39 5.98 -40.48
CA ALA A 452 26.48 5.74 -41.62
C ALA A 452 26.38 4.25 -42.05
N GLY A 453 25.48 3.99 -43.02
CA GLY A 453 25.52 2.85 -43.97
C GLY A 453 24.64 1.63 -43.63
N ASP A 454 23.99 0.94 -44.58
CA ASP A 454 23.80 1.13 -46.04
C ASP A 454 22.74 0.08 -46.51
N MET A 455 22.13 0.03 -47.70
CA MET A 455 21.70 0.96 -48.78
C MET A 455 21.25 0.08 -49.97
N ALA A 456 20.06 0.29 -50.54
CA ALA A 456 19.61 -0.12 -51.90
C ALA A 456 18.09 0.16 -52.06
N GLY A 457 17.55 0.75 -53.14
CA GLY A 457 18.16 1.51 -54.24
C GLY A 457 17.57 1.18 -55.62
N ASP A 458 16.85 2.13 -56.26
CA ASP A 458 16.71 2.24 -57.73
C ASP A 458 16.19 3.64 -58.17
N THR A 459 15.89 3.85 -59.47
CA THR A 459 16.17 5.08 -60.24
C THR A 459 14.95 5.93 -60.72
N PRO A 460 15.15 7.18 -61.23
CA PRO A 460 14.10 8.22 -61.36
C PRO A 460 13.81 8.72 -62.80
N ARG A 461 12.84 9.66 -62.96
CA ARG A 461 12.75 10.57 -64.14
C ARG A 461 12.08 11.93 -63.83
N ALA A 462 12.19 12.90 -64.75
CA ALA A 462 12.13 14.34 -64.48
C ALA A 462 10.91 15.10 -65.06
N GLY A 463 10.68 16.34 -64.59
CA GLY A 463 9.76 17.34 -65.16
C GLY A 463 9.78 18.70 -64.41
N ALA A 464 9.80 19.82 -65.14
CA ALA A 464 9.87 21.21 -64.65
C ALA A 464 9.48 22.19 -65.78
N PRO A 465 9.46 23.55 -65.62
CA PRO A 465 9.33 24.42 -64.43
C PRO A 465 8.16 25.46 -64.57
N GLY A 466 8.02 26.41 -63.63
CA GLY A 466 7.15 27.59 -63.81
C GLY A 466 7.26 28.63 -62.67
N ALA A 467 7.26 29.93 -62.99
CA ALA A 467 7.47 31.04 -62.04
C ALA A 467 6.34 32.09 -62.09
N PRO A 468 6.07 32.84 -61.00
CA PRO A 468 4.94 33.79 -60.91
C PRO A 468 5.27 35.21 -61.41
N ARG A 469 4.22 36.04 -61.58
CA ARG A 469 4.31 37.49 -61.86
C ARG A 469 3.29 38.28 -61.03
N SER A 470 3.56 39.58 -60.85
CA SER A 470 2.87 40.52 -59.95
C SER A 470 2.08 41.60 -60.68
N ALA A 471 1.05 42.17 -60.04
CA ALA A 471 0.70 43.59 -60.13
C ALA A 471 -0.16 44.06 -58.92
N ALA A 472 -0.01 45.34 -58.56
CA ALA A 472 -0.83 46.13 -57.62
C ALA A 472 -1.07 47.53 -58.30
N PRO A 473 -1.42 48.68 -57.67
CA PRO A 473 -1.52 49.06 -56.23
C PRO A 473 -2.76 49.88 -55.82
N GLY A 474 -2.83 50.33 -54.55
CA GLY A 474 -3.80 51.35 -54.07
C GLY A 474 -3.81 51.55 -52.53
N THR A 475 -3.62 52.79 -52.05
CA THR A 475 -3.45 53.19 -50.62
C THR A 475 -3.60 54.73 -50.48
N PRO A 476 -3.62 55.39 -49.28
CA PRO A 476 -3.76 54.92 -47.88
C PRO A 476 -4.80 55.72 -47.03
N GLY A 477 -4.99 55.39 -45.72
CA GLY A 477 -5.65 56.31 -44.75
C GLY A 477 -6.05 55.72 -43.37
N THR A 478 -5.74 56.42 -42.27
CA THR A 478 -6.13 56.20 -40.83
C THR A 478 -6.08 57.58 -40.10
N PRO A 479 -6.51 57.83 -38.81
CA PRO A 479 -6.75 56.90 -37.68
C PRO A 479 -7.81 57.29 -36.55
N ARG A 480 -7.86 56.47 -35.46
CA ARG A 480 -8.18 56.77 -34.02
C ARG A 480 -9.63 56.87 -33.44
N THR A 481 -9.67 56.65 -32.11
CA THR A 481 -10.73 56.53 -31.04
C THR A 481 -11.27 57.89 -30.50
N PRO A 482 -12.22 58.06 -29.49
CA PRO A 482 -12.65 57.17 -28.36
C PRO A 482 -14.13 57.29 -27.79
N ALA A 483 -14.36 56.76 -26.56
CA ALA A 483 -15.30 57.22 -25.48
C ALA A 483 -16.72 56.59 -25.24
N ALA A 484 -17.29 56.87 -24.04
CA ALA A 484 -18.61 56.47 -23.47
C ALA A 484 -19.17 57.62 -22.58
N PRO A 485 -20.49 57.70 -22.20
CA PRO A 485 -20.87 57.64 -20.74
C PRO A 485 -22.36 57.37 -20.30
N SER A 486 -22.57 57.15 -18.98
CA SER A 486 -23.64 57.67 -18.05
C SER A 486 -25.15 57.25 -18.04
N ILE A 487 -25.82 57.52 -16.89
CA ILE A 487 -27.25 57.32 -16.49
C ILE A 487 -27.85 58.67 -15.98
N PRO A 488 -29.18 58.93 -16.00
CA PRO A 488 -30.11 58.71 -14.84
C PRO A 488 -31.56 58.31 -15.31
N ASP A 489 -32.73 58.39 -14.63
CA ASP A 489 -33.22 58.87 -13.29
C ASP A 489 -34.61 58.22 -12.91
N ALA A 490 -35.34 58.72 -11.90
CA ALA A 490 -36.70 58.35 -11.42
C ALA A 490 -37.67 59.59 -11.42
N PRO A 491 -38.88 59.69 -10.75
CA PRO A 491 -39.62 58.82 -9.79
C PRO A 491 -41.18 58.71 -9.94
N SER A 492 -41.87 57.95 -9.05
CA SER A 492 -43.20 58.29 -8.42
C SER A 492 -43.79 57.15 -7.52
N THR A 493 -44.81 57.46 -6.70
CA THR A 493 -45.48 56.64 -5.64
C THR A 493 -46.94 57.14 -5.43
N PRO A 494 -47.86 56.59 -4.56
CA PRO A 494 -47.71 55.61 -3.45
C PRO A 494 -48.79 54.48 -3.36
N GLY A 495 -48.69 53.60 -2.34
CA GLY A 495 -49.76 52.66 -1.92
C GLY A 495 -49.36 51.76 -0.72
N THR A 496 -50.30 51.42 0.18
CA THR A 496 -50.04 50.75 1.49
C THR A 496 -51.19 49.78 1.87
N PRO A 497 -51.10 48.95 2.93
CA PRO A 497 -50.22 47.79 3.12
C PRO A 497 -51.00 46.45 3.21
N ARG A 498 -50.31 45.29 3.13
CA ARG A 498 -50.83 43.99 3.61
C ARG A 498 -49.76 43.17 4.34
N THR A 499 -50.17 42.53 5.43
CA THR A 499 -49.40 41.71 6.38
C THR A 499 -48.84 40.43 5.72
N PRO A 500 -47.64 39.92 6.10
CA PRO A 500 -46.92 38.93 5.29
C PRO A 500 -47.47 37.50 5.39
N ALA A 501 -47.34 36.75 4.29
CA ALA A 501 -47.33 35.30 4.30
C ALA A 501 -45.90 34.77 4.51
N THR A 502 -45.76 33.61 5.14
CA THR A 502 -44.46 32.96 5.42
C THR A 502 -43.70 32.63 4.12
N PRO A 503 -42.38 32.89 4.04
CA PRO A 503 -41.58 32.44 2.90
C PRO A 503 -41.51 30.91 2.85
N ASN A 504 -41.95 30.32 1.73
CA ASN A 504 -41.66 28.91 1.46
C ASN A 504 -40.15 28.70 1.32
N THR A 505 -39.62 27.67 1.97
CA THR A 505 -38.21 27.29 1.85
C THR A 505 -37.87 26.97 0.39
N PRO A 506 -36.77 27.51 -0.18
CA PRO A 506 -36.36 27.19 -1.54
C PRO A 506 -35.91 25.72 -1.62
N SER A 507 -36.71 24.90 -2.31
CA SER A 507 -36.42 23.48 -2.54
C SER A 507 -35.03 23.28 -3.16
N THR A 508 -34.25 22.36 -2.58
CA THR A 508 -32.88 22.10 -3.04
C THR A 508 -32.87 21.60 -4.49
N PRO A 509 -32.01 22.15 -5.38
CA PRO A 509 -31.86 21.62 -6.73
C PRO A 509 -31.43 20.14 -6.68
N GLY A 510 -32.27 19.27 -7.22
CA GLY A 510 -32.09 17.82 -7.14
C GLY A 510 -30.82 17.32 -7.81
N THR A 511 -30.27 16.23 -7.27
CA THR A 511 -29.20 15.45 -7.92
C THR A 511 -29.65 15.07 -9.35
N PRO A 512 -28.78 15.15 -10.37
CA PRO A 512 -29.12 14.64 -11.70
C PRO A 512 -29.53 13.18 -11.59
N ALA A 513 -30.75 12.86 -12.01
CA ALA A 513 -31.31 11.52 -11.85
C ALA A 513 -30.47 10.48 -12.59
N THR A 514 -30.13 9.40 -11.89
CA THR A 514 -29.55 8.20 -12.52
C THR A 514 -30.43 7.78 -13.71
N PRO A 515 -29.86 7.47 -14.89
CA PRO A 515 -30.66 7.05 -16.03
C PRO A 515 -31.55 5.86 -15.64
N ALA A 516 -32.83 5.92 -16.03
CA ALA A 516 -33.87 5.00 -15.59
C ALA A 516 -33.76 3.61 -16.24
N VAL A 517 -32.68 2.90 -15.89
CA VAL A 517 -32.57 1.46 -16.10
C VAL A 517 -33.58 0.78 -15.16
N ALA A 518 -34.39 -0.13 -15.72
CA ALA A 518 -35.32 -0.94 -14.92
C ALA A 518 -34.56 -1.72 -13.83
N ALA A 519 -35.28 -2.14 -12.77
CA ALA A 519 -34.68 -2.68 -11.54
C ALA A 519 -34.01 -4.07 -11.72
N CYS A 520 -32.85 -4.08 -12.36
CA CYS A 520 -32.00 -5.25 -12.52
C CYS A 520 -31.21 -5.47 -11.21
N ASP A 521 -31.45 -6.60 -10.54
CA ASP A 521 -30.72 -6.99 -9.33
C ASP A 521 -29.24 -7.27 -9.64
N ILE A 522 -28.96 -7.90 -10.78
CA ILE A 522 -27.61 -8.17 -11.27
C ILE A 522 -27.10 -6.96 -12.07
N VAL A 523 -26.09 -6.27 -11.55
CA VAL A 523 -25.46 -5.11 -12.19
C VAL A 523 -24.39 -5.53 -13.19
N LEU A 524 -23.68 -6.63 -12.90
CA LEU A 524 -22.66 -7.24 -13.77
C LEU A 524 -22.83 -8.76 -13.77
N SER A 525 -22.92 -9.34 -14.96
CA SER A 525 -22.80 -10.78 -15.22
C SER A 525 -21.65 -11.02 -16.20
N VAL A 526 -20.79 -11.98 -15.87
CA VAL A 526 -19.67 -12.43 -16.70
C VAL A 526 -19.75 -13.94 -16.77
N SER A 527 -19.68 -14.52 -17.97
CA SER A 527 -19.75 -15.96 -18.17
C SER A 527 -18.70 -16.44 -19.18
N GLY A 528 -17.87 -17.41 -18.78
CA GLY A 528 -16.88 -18.06 -19.63
C GLY A 528 -15.80 -17.13 -20.20
N LEU A 529 -15.55 -15.98 -19.57
CA LEU A 529 -14.67 -14.93 -20.12
C LEU A 529 -13.27 -15.47 -20.41
N GLY A 530 -12.76 -15.18 -21.61
CA GLY A 530 -11.42 -15.57 -22.05
C GLY A 530 -10.65 -14.41 -22.70
N ARG A 531 -9.35 -14.33 -22.41
CA ARG A 531 -8.43 -13.35 -23.00
C ARG A 531 -7.04 -13.95 -23.19
N SER A 532 -6.52 -13.86 -24.42
CA SER A 532 -5.20 -14.33 -24.81
C SER A 532 -4.36 -13.23 -25.46
N TYR A 533 -3.04 -13.26 -25.20
CA TYR A 533 -2.06 -12.37 -25.80
C TYR A 533 -0.93 -13.17 -26.47
N SER A 534 -0.54 -12.79 -27.68
CA SER A 534 0.63 -13.35 -28.38
C SER A 534 1.89 -12.56 -28.02
N VAL A 535 2.84 -13.18 -27.31
CA VAL A 535 4.10 -12.51 -26.94
C VAL A 535 5.08 -12.62 -28.11
N ALA A 536 5.46 -11.49 -28.70
CA ALA A 536 6.38 -11.45 -29.84
C ALA A 536 7.76 -12.04 -29.47
N GLY A 537 8.18 -13.09 -30.18
CA GLY A 537 9.46 -13.76 -29.95
C GLY A 537 10.57 -13.21 -30.85
N PHE A 538 11.75 -12.91 -30.27
CA PHE A 538 12.91 -12.38 -31.00
C PHE A 538 13.68 -13.44 -31.82
N ARG A 539 12.96 -14.22 -32.66
CA ARG A 539 13.44 -15.08 -33.77
C ARG A 539 12.27 -15.89 -34.35
N ARG A 540 12.47 -16.56 -35.50
CA ARG A 540 11.50 -17.42 -36.22
C ARG A 540 11.07 -18.69 -35.43
N ARG A 541 10.41 -18.53 -34.29
CA ARG A 541 9.62 -19.57 -33.60
C ARG A 541 8.20 -19.02 -33.39
N ARG A 542 7.19 -19.89 -33.33
CA ARG A 542 5.81 -19.48 -33.03
C ARG A 542 5.79 -18.69 -31.71
N ALA A 543 5.21 -17.49 -31.74
CA ALA A 543 5.02 -16.65 -30.57
C ALA A 543 4.26 -17.43 -29.47
N PRO A 544 4.76 -17.53 -28.23
CA PRO A 544 4.01 -18.15 -27.15
C PRO A 544 2.75 -17.33 -26.86
N VAL A 545 1.61 -18.01 -26.84
CA VAL A 545 0.31 -17.43 -26.51
C VAL A 545 0.07 -17.57 -25.01
N VAL A 546 -0.04 -16.45 -24.31
CA VAL A 546 -0.36 -16.40 -22.89
C VAL A 546 -1.88 -16.25 -22.76
N ARG A 547 -2.54 -17.30 -22.22
CA ARG A 547 -3.94 -17.24 -21.79
C ARG A 547 -3.98 -16.52 -20.43
N ALA A 548 -4.36 -15.25 -20.42
CA ALA A 548 -4.40 -14.43 -19.21
C ALA A 548 -5.71 -14.59 -18.44
N VAL A 549 -6.80 -14.89 -19.15
CA VAL A 549 -8.12 -15.22 -18.59
C VAL A 549 -8.68 -16.39 -19.42
N GLU A 550 -9.26 -17.40 -18.77
CA GLU A 550 -9.66 -18.65 -19.41
C GLU A 550 -10.83 -19.33 -18.68
N GLY A 551 -12.05 -18.82 -18.92
CA GLY A 551 -13.27 -19.33 -18.30
C GLY A 551 -13.51 -18.72 -16.91
N VAL A 552 -13.57 -17.38 -16.84
CA VAL A 552 -13.99 -16.66 -15.63
C VAL A 552 -15.48 -16.39 -15.66
N ASP A 553 -16.14 -16.74 -14.55
CA ASP A 553 -17.55 -16.48 -14.27
C ASP A 553 -17.65 -15.55 -13.04
N LEU A 554 -18.44 -14.47 -13.12
CA LEU A 554 -18.65 -13.48 -12.04
C LEU A 554 -20.09 -12.96 -12.06
N GLU A 555 -20.68 -12.75 -10.88
CA GLU A 555 -21.99 -12.10 -10.70
C GLU A 555 -21.86 -11.04 -9.60
N VAL A 556 -22.23 -9.80 -9.89
CA VAL A 556 -22.28 -8.69 -8.91
C VAL A 556 -23.66 -8.06 -8.90
N ARG A 557 -24.29 -8.04 -7.73
CA ARG A 557 -25.63 -7.46 -7.52
C ARG A 557 -25.59 -6.00 -7.12
N ARG A 558 -26.73 -5.32 -7.19
CA ARG A 558 -26.88 -3.91 -6.79
C ARG A 558 -26.52 -3.72 -5.31
N GLY A 559 -25.65 -2.75 -5.02
CA GLY A 559 -25.13 -2.50 -3.67
C GLY A 559 -24.16 -3.57 -3.13
N GLN A 560 -23.94 -4.66 -3.87
CA GLN A 560 -23.03 -5.74 -3.48
C GLN A 560 -21.59 -5.41 -3.88
N THR A 561 -20.65 -5.88 -3.07
CA THR A 561 -19.22 -5.91 -3.37
C THR A 561 -18.78 -7.35 -3.59
N LEU A 562 -18.35 -7.65 -4.82
CA LEU A 562 -17.61 -8.86 -5.15
C LEU A 562 -16.12 -8.53 -5.16
N ALA A 563 -15.31 -9.31 -4.44
CA ALA A 563 -13.86 -9.25 -4.57
C ALA A 563 -13.33 -10.31 -5.55
N LEU A 564 -12.32 -9.95 -6.35
CA LEU A 564 -11.55 -10.84 -7.21
C LEU A 564 -10.10 -10.87 -6.71
N VAL A 565 -9.68 -12.00 -6.15
CA VAL A 565 -8.43 -12.13 -5.38
C VAL A 565 -7.51 -13.21 -5.93
N GLY A 566 -6.21 -13.14 -5.60
CA GLY A 566 -5.20 -14.10 -6.04
C GLY A 566 -3.81 -13.48 -6.15
N GLU A 567 -2.82 -14.31 -6.44
CA GLU A 567 -1.41 -13.92 -6.64
C GLU A 567 -1.23 -12.85 -7.75
N SER A 568 -0.03 -12.29 -7.82
CA SER A 568 0.34 -11.44 -8.96
C SER A 568 0.34 -12.25 -10.27
N GLY A 569 -0.03 -11.60 -11.38
CA GLY A 569 -0.15 -12.27 -12.69
C GLY A 569 -1.34 -13.24 -12.86
N ALA A 570 -2.18 -13.47 -11.85
CA ALA A 570 -3.28 -14.43 -11.92
C ALA A 570 -4.40 -14.13 -12.95
N GLY A 571 -4.44 -12.88 -13.48
CA GLY A 571 -5.40 -12.41 -14.48
C GLY A 571 -6.39 -11.33 -14.00
N LYS A 572 -6.29 -10.91 -12.73
CA LYS A 572 -7.26 -10.02 -12.04
C LYS A 572 -7.52 -8.71 -12.81
N SER A 573 -6.49 -7.89 -13.00
CA SER A 573 -6.62 -6.58 -13.65
C SER A 573 -6.82 -6.68 -15.17
N THR A 574 -6.48 -7.81 -15.80
CA THR A 574 -6.91 -8.11 -17.17
C THR A 574 -8.43 -8.26 -17.22
N THR A 575 -9.02 -9.03 -16.29
CA THR A 575 -10.47 -9.19 -16.18
C THR A 575 -11.18 -7.85 -16.02
N LEU A 576 -10.69 -6.96 -15.13
CA LEU A 576 -11.23 -5.61 -15.01
C LEU A 576 -11.14 -4.79 -16.31
N ARG A 577 -10.03 -4.86 -17.04
CA ARG A 577 -9.82 -4.07 -18.27
C ARG A 577 -10.68 -4.56 -19.44
N GLU A 578 -10.91 -5.86 -19.56
CA GLU A 578 -11.85 -6.42 -20.55
C GLU A 578 -13.31 -6.00 -20.25
N ILE A 579 -13.71 -5.98 -18.96
CA ILE A 579 -15.03 -5.47 -18.54
C ILE A 579 -15.15 -3.95 -18.81
N ALA A 580 -14.13 -3.17 -18.43
CA ALA A 580 -14.10 -1.72 -18.58
C ALA A 580 -14.06 -1.24 -20.05
N ALA A 581 -13.64 -2.08 -20.99
CA ALA A 581 -13.59 -1.74 -22.42
C ALA A 581 -15.00 -1.48 -23.01
N LEU A 582 -16.01 -2.19 -22.51
CA LEU A 582 -17.39 -2.18 -23.01
C LEU A 582 -17.47 -2.53 -24.52
N THR A 583 -16.80 -3.62 -24.88
CA THR A 583 -16.73 -4.21 -26.23
C THR A 583 -17.01 -5.71 -26.18
N ALA A 584 -17.18 -6.35 -27.35
CA ALA A 584 -17.19 -7.80 -27.44
C ALA A 584 -15.91 -8.42 -26.84
N PRO A 585 -16.00 -9.42 -25.94
CA PRO A 585 -14.84 -10.14 -25.44
C PRO A 585 -14.28 -11.13 -26.49
N GLN A 586 -13.04 -11.61 -26.31
CA GLN A 586 -12.47 -12.64 -27.21
C GLN A 586 -13.16 -14.01 -27.07
N ALA A 587 -13.67 -14.32 -25.89
CA ALA A 587 -14.48 -15.50 -25.59
C ALA A 587 -15.34 -15.24 -24.34
N GLY A 588 -16.45 -15.96 -24.22
CA GLY A 588 -17.44 -15.75 -23.17
C GLY A 588 -18.39 -14.59 -23.46
N ARG A 589 -19.07 -14.11 -22.42
CA ARG A 589 -20.11 -13.08 -22.48
C ARG A 589 -19.97 -12.13 -21.29
N VAL A 590 -20.26 -10.85 -21.51
CA VAL A 590 -20.31 -9.82 -20.46
C VAL A 590 -21.60 -9.04 -20.63
N GLU A 591 -22.43 -9.03 -19.59
CA GLU A 591 -23.64 -8.21 -19.51
C GLU A 591 -23.52 -7.24 -18.35
N ILE A 592 -23.87 -5.97 -18.59
CA ILE A 592 -23.90 -4.94 -17.57
C ILE A 592 -25.25 -4.26 -17.62
N LEU A 593 -25.95 -4.21 -16.49
CA LEU A 593 -27.31 -3.64 -16.40
C LEU A 593 -28.27 -4.23 -17.45
N GLY A 594 -28.15 -5.52 -17.73
CA GLY A 594 -28.92 -6.26 -18.75
C GLY A 594 -28.49 -6.01 -20.21
N GLN A 595 -27.39 -5.27 -20.46
CA GLN A 595 -26.89 -4.99 -21.81
C GLN A 595 -25.61 -5.80 -22.11
N ASP A 596 -25.66 -6.59 -23.18
CA ASP A 596 -24.53 -7.37 -23.69
C ASP A 596 -23.47 -6.49 -24.36
N THR A 597 -22.21 -6.53 -23.89
CA THR A 597 -21.15 -5.65 -24.41
C THR A 597 -20.77 -5.94 -25.87
N ALA A 598 -21.11 -7.11 -26.41
CA ALA A 598 -20.90 -7.43 -27.82
C ALA A 598 -21.93 -6.77 -28.75
N LEU A 599 -23.09 -6.35 -28.23
CA LEU A 599 -24.23 -5.82 -29.01
C LEU A 599 -24.43 -4.29 -28.86
N LEU A 600 -23.54 -3.61 -28.13
CA LEU A 600 -23.69 -2.18 -27.83
C LEU A 600 -23.52 -1.28 -29.07
N SER A 601 -24.52 -0.44 -29.31
CA SER A 601 -24.38 0.71 -30.23
C SER A 601 -23.41 1.75 -29.65
N ARG A 602 -22.85 2.61 -30.53
CA ARG A 602 -22.02 3.76 -30.10
C ARG A 602 -22.75 4.74 -29.15
N ARG A 603 -24.08 4.68 -29.07
CA ARG A 603 -24.88 5.44 -28.10
C ARG A 603 -24.96 4.70 -26.75
N ALA A 604 -25.41 3.44 -26.77
CA ALA A 604 -25.53 2.61 -25.57
C ALA A 604 -24.18 2.47 -24.84
N ALA A 605 -23.08 2.24 -25.56
CA ALA A 605 -21.73 2.20 -24.99
C ALA A 605 -21.26 3.54 -24.37
N ARG A 606 -21.91 4.67 -24.64
CA ARG A 606 -21.62 5.96 -23.99
C ARG A 606 -22.45 6.15 -22.72
N GLU A 607 -23.72 5.74 -22.76
CA GLU A 607 -24.63 5.75 -21.62
C GLU A 607 -24.19 4.72 -20.55
N LEU A 608 -23.67 3.57 -20.99
CA LEU A 608 -23.08 2.57 -20.09
C LEU A 608 -21.75 3.05 -19.47
N ARG A 609 -20.99 3.93 -20.14
CA ARG A 609 -19.78 4.55 -19.57
C ARG A 609 -20.07 5.53 -18.42
N THR A 610 -21.25 6.13 -18.33
CA THR A 610 -21.61 6.91 -17.13
C THR A 610 -22.10 6.02 -15.98
N ALA A 611 -22.55 4.79 -16.28
CA ALA A 611 -22.96 3.80 -15.28
C ALA A 611 -21.80 2.94 -14.73
N VAL A 612 -20.72 2.76 -15.48
CA VAL A 612 -19.52 1.98 -15.10
C VAL A 612 -18.30 2.88 -15.06
N GLN A 613 -17.61 2.94 -13.93
CA GLN A 613 -16.39 3.75 -13.76
C GLN A 613 -15.27 2.95 -13.10
N LEU A 614 -14.02 3.25 -13.46
CA LEU A 614 -12.82 2.54 -13.01
C LEU A 614 -11.95 3.45 -12.13
N VAL A 615 -11.62 2.98 -10.93
CA VAL A 615 -10.52 3.49 -10.12
C VAL A 615 -9.30 2.57 -10.37
N PRO A 616 -8.23 3.05 -11.03
CA PRO A 616 -7.07 2.24 -11.37
C PRO A 616 -6.06 2.09 -10.22
N GLN A 617 -5.19 1.10 -10.35
CA GLN A 617 -4.18 0.69 -9.35
C GLN A 617 -3.18 1.79 -8.96
N ASP A 618 -2.74 2.60 -9.92
CA ASP A 618 -1.91 3.76 -9.65
C ASP A 618 -2.64 5.05 -10.05
N PRO A 619 -3.02 5.91 -9.09
CA PRO A 619 -3.53 7.24 -9.37
C PRO A 619 -2.57 8.12 -10.17
N ALA A 620 -1.25 8.05 -9.93
CA ALA A 620 -0.30 9.00 -10.50
C ALA A 620 -0.18 8.89 -12.03
N SER A 621 -0.24 7.68 -12.59
CA SER A 621 -0.32 7.44 -14.04
C SER A 621 -1.70 7.73 -14.65
N SER A 622 -2.74 7.89 -13.84
CA SER A 622 -4.14 8.04 -14.28
C SER A 622 -4.71 9.46 -14.26
N LEU A 623 -4.01 10.39 -13.61
CA LEU A 623 -4.36 11.80 -13.44
C LEU A 623 -3.35 12.63 -14.26
N ASP A 624 -3.78 13.52 -15.15
CA ASP A 624 -2.83 14.34 -15.91
C ASP A 624 -2.09 15.31 -14.98
N PRO A 625 -0.75 15.22 -14.83
CA PRO A 625 0.00 16.02 -13.87
C PRO A 625 0.02 17.52 -14.21
N ARG A 626 -0.47 17.92 -15.39
CA ARG A 626 -0.52 19.29 -15.91
C ARG A 626 -1.91 19.94 -15.74
N MET A 627 -2.91 19.18 -15.29
CA MET A 627 -4.26 19.70 -15.06
C MET A 627 -4.52 19.96 -13.56
N PRO A 628 -5.31 20.99 -13.21
CA PRO A 628 -5.84 21.13 -11.86
C PRO A 628 -6.73 19.96 -11.46
N VAL A 629 -6.76 19.62 -10.17
CA VAL A 629 -7.59 18.55 -9.60
C VAL A 629 -9.09 18.78 -9.87
N GLY A 630 -9.54 20.03 -9.88
CA GLY A 630 -10.91 20.40 -10.24
C GLY A 630 -11.30 19.94 -11.65
N ASP A 631 -10.45 20.21 -12.64
CA ASP A 631 -10.68 19.83 -14.04
C ASP A 631 -10.62 18.31 -14.24
N ILE A 632 -9.71 17.63 -13.53
CA ILE A 632 -9.59 16.16 -13.59
C ILE A 632 -10.85 15.48 -13.01
N VAL A 633 -11.46 16.06 -11.97
CA VAL A 633 -12.75 15.59 -11.42
C VAL A 633 -13.93 16.01 -12.30
N ALA A 634 -13.81 17.10 -13.05
CA ALA A 634 -14.83 17.57 -14.00
C ALA A 634 -14.87 16.79 -15.33
N GLU A 635 -13.75 16.21 -15.77
CA GLU A 635 -13.61 15.53 -17.07
C GLU A 635 -14.75 14.52 -17.38
N PRO A 636 -15.18 13.62 -16.47
CA PRO A 636 -16.29 12.70 -16.75
C PRO A 636 -17.64 13.41 -16.92
N LEU A 637 -17.86 14.54 -16.23
CA LEU A 637 -19.05 15.38 -16.38
C LEU A 637 -19.05 16.09 -17.74
N HIS A 638 -17.89 16.59 -18.19
CA HIS A 638 -17.72 17.15 -19.53
C HIS A 638 -17.94 16.10 -20.63
N ALA A 639 -17.40 14.89 -20.46
CA ALA A 639 -17.64 13.75 -21.36
C ALA A 639 -19.13 13.35 -21.43
N ALA A 640 -19.83 13.44 -20.29
CA ALA A 640 -21.28 13.25 -20.18
C ALA A 640 -22.13 14.45 -20.67
N ARG A 641 -21.48 15.55 -21.09
CA ARG A 641 -22.10 16.82 -21.54
C ARG A 641 -22.98 17.51 -20.48
N VAL A 642 -22.60 17.41 -19.21
CA VAL A 642 -23.26 18.12 -18.11
C VAL A 642 -23.03 19.64 -18.23
N PRO A 643 -24.07 20.50 -18.03
CA PRO A 643 -23.91 21.94 -18.19
C PRO A 643 -22.87 22.55 -17.22
N PRO A 644 -22.03 23.52 -17.64
CA PRO A 644 -20.93 24.05 -16.81
C PRO A 644 -21.35 24.55 -15.42
N ALA A 645 -22.51 25.19 -15.28
CA ALA A 645 -23.04 25.65 -13.99
C ALA A 645 -23.29 24.48 -13.00
N VAL A 646 -23.69 23.30 -13.52
CA VAL A 646 -23.88 22.09 -12.71
C VAL A 646 -22.51 21.48 -12.35
N VAL A 647 -21.54 21.51 -13.27
CA VAL A 647 -20.16 21.06 -13.00
C VAL A 647 -19.53 21.88 -11.88
N ALA A 648 -19.59 23.22 -11.98
CA ALA A 648 -19.06 24.14 -10.98
C ALA A 648 -19.69 23.94 -9.59
N ALA A 649 -20.98 23.61 -9.52
CA ALA A 649 -21.66 23.28 -8.26
C ALA A 649 -21.36 21.84 -7.74
N ARG A 650 -20.93 20.92 -8.61
CA ARG A 650 -20.73 19.50 -8.32
C ARG A 650 -19.30 19.18 -7.87
N VAL A 651 -18.27 19.76 -8.49
CA VAL A 651 -16.85 19.47 -8.18
C VAL A 651 -16.49 19.78 -6.70
N PRO A 652 -16.83 20.96 -6.12
CA PRO A 652 -16.57 21.24 -4.70
C PRO A 652 -17.24 20.24 -3.74
N ARG A 653 -18.43 19.75 -4.11
CA ARG A 653 -19.17 18.74 -3.34
C ARG A 653 -18.49 17.37 -3.43
N LEU A 654 -18.04 16.96 -4.61
CA LEU A 654 -17.30 15.69 -4.81
C LEU A 654 -16.00 15.67 -4.00
N LEU A 655 -15.21 16.76 -4.03
CA LEU A 655 -14.00 16.90 -3.21
C LEU A 655 -14.33 16.77 -1.72
N SER A 656 -15.37 17.47 -1.24
CA SER A 656 -15.83 17.38 0.14
C SER A 656 -16.26 15.95 0.52
N GLN A 657 -16.98 15.24 -0.35
CA GLN A 657 -17.43 13.86 -0.12
C GLN A 657 -16.26 12.87 0.02
N VAL A 658 -15.14 13.07 -0.69
CA VAL A 658 -13.94 12.22 -0.53
C VAL A 658 -13.00 12.68 0.60
N GLY A 659 -13.33 13.75 1.33
CA GLY A 659 -12.51 14.30 2.41
C GLY A 659 -11.36 15.20 1.94
N LEU A 660 -11.52 15.87 0.79
CA LEU A 660 -10.66 16.95 0.31
C LEU A 660 -11.39 18.29 0.49
N ARG A 661 -10.64 19.39 0.57
CA ARG A 661 -11.22 20.74 0.70
C ARG A 661 -11.69 21.23 -0.67
N PRO A 662 -12.74 22.06 -0.77
CA PRO A 662 -13.11 22.75 -2.02
C PRO A 662 -11.94 23.50 -2.68
N ALA A 663 -11.10 24.16 -1.87
CA ALA A 663 -9.91 24.89 -2.32
C ALA A 663 -8.74 23.98 -2.79
N ASP A 664 -8.85 22.65 -2.65
CA ASP A 664 -7.88 21.72 -3.23
C ASP A 664 -8.10 21.54 -4.75
N ALA A 665 -9.18 22.09 -5.31
CA ALA A 665 -9.49 22.03 -6.75
C ALA A 665 -8.42 22.70 -7.64
N ASP A 666 -7.83 23.80 -7.17
CA ASP A 666 -6.83 24.59 -7.91
C ASP A 666 -5.42 23.95 -7.85
N GLY A 667 -5.24 22.92 -7.03
CA GLY A 667 -3.98 22.20 -6.88
C GLY A 667 -3.73 21.17 -7.98
N TYR A 668 -2.47 20.80 -8.17
CA TYR A 668 -2.03 19.84 -9.19
C TYR A 668 -1.65 18.48 -8.57
N PRO A 669 -1.83 17.33 -9.25
CA PRO A 669 -1.62 15.99 -8.68
C PRO A 669 -0.28 15.72 -7.99
N HIS A 670 0.79 16.44 -8.38
CA HIS A 670 2.12 16.33 -7.77
C HIS A 670 2.23 17.00 -6.38
N GLN A 671 1.29 17.89 -6.03
CA GLN A 671 1.24 18.62 -4.75
C GLN A 671 0.56 17.81 -3.64
N PHE A 672 -0.08 16.69 -3.99
CA PHE A 672 -0.87 15.84 -3.10
C PHE A 672 -0.09 14.62 -2.61
N SER A 673 -0.44 14.11 -1.44
CA SER A 673 -0.01 12.76 -0.98
C SER A 673 -0.64 11.65 -1.82
N GLY A 674 -0.11 10.42 -1.74
CA GLY A 674 -0.68 9.26 -2.43
C GLY A 674 -2.16 9.01 -2.07
N GLY A 675 -2.50 9.10 -0.78
CA GLY A 675 -3.89 8.98 -0.32
C GLY A 675 -4.81 10.10 -0.81
N GLN A 676 -4.31 11.32 -0.97
CA GLN A 676 -5.09 12.41 -1.58
C GLN A 676 -5.27 12.19 -3.09
N ARG A 677 -4.25 11.72 -3.82
CA ARG A 677 -4.40 11.30 -5.23
C ARG A 677 -5.44 10.17 -5.38
N GLN A 678 -5.45 9.19 -4.46
CA GLN A 678 -6.48 8.15 -4.42
C GLN A 678 -7.89 8.74 -4.22
N ARG A 679 -8.04 9.72 -3.32
CA ARG A 679 -9.31 10.46 -3.12
C ARG A 679 -9.75 11.20 -4.38
N VAL A 680 -8.82 11.85 -5.12
CA VAL A 680 -9.13 12.48 -6.41
C VAL A 680 -9.58 11.47 -7.46
N ALA A 681 -8.90 10.31 -7.58
CA ALA A 681 -9.30 9.26 -8.51
C ALA A 681 -10.70 8.70 -8.19
N ILE A 682 -11.02 8.51 -6.90
CA ILE A 682 -12.37 8.13 -6.43
C ILE A 682 -13.39 9.24 -6.75
N ALA A 683 -13.08 10.52 -6.50
CA ALA A 683 -13.98 11.64 -6.79
C ALA A 683 -14.30 11.77 -8.30
N ARG A 684 -13.31 11.58 -9.17
CA ARG A 684 -13.49 11.51 -10.64
C ARG A 684 -14.43 10.37 -11.02
N ALA A 685 -14.19 9.15 -10.53
CA ALA A 685 -15.04 8.00 -10.81
C ALA A 685 -16.49 8.19 -10.29
N LEU A 686 -16.68 8.84 -9.14
CA LEU A 686 -18.00 9.14 -8.58
C LEU A 686 -18.75 10.27 -9.29
N ALA A 687 -18.09 11.07 -10.12
CA ALA A 687 -18.62 12.36 -10.58
C ALA A 687 -19.98 12.22 -11.27
N VAL A 688 -20.08 11.22 -12.15
CA VAL A 688 -21.27 10.87 -12.97
C VAL A 688 -22.32 10.01 -12.25
N GLY A 689 -22.09 9.61 -10.99
CA GLY A 689 -23.03 8.76 -10.23
C GLY A 689 -23.17 7.32 -10.75
N PRO A 690 -22.07 6.55 -10.87
CA PRO A 690 -22.08 5.22 -11.47
C PRO A 690 -22.85 4.19 -10.62
N ALA A 691 -23.45 3.22 -11.31
CA ALA A 691 -24.07 2.04 -10.69
C ALA A 691 -23.04 0.96 -10.32
N LEU A 692 -21.91 0.92 -11.02
CA LEU A 692 -20.80 -0.01 -10.82
C LEU A 692 -19.46 0.73 -10.73
N LEU A 693 -18.75 0.61 -9.61
CA LEU A 693 -17.32 0.90 -9.56
C LEU A 693 -16.50 -0.36 -9.75
N LEU A 694 -15.57 -0.29 -10.68
CA LEU A 694 -14.45 -1.21 -10.84
C LEU A 694 -13.29 -0.63 -10.02
N LEU A 695 -12.74 -1.39 -9.08
CA LEU A 695 -11.68 -0.93 -8.17
C LEU A 695 -10.45 -1.84 -8.34
N ASP A 696 -9.45 -1.40 -9.11
CA ASP A 696 -8.18 -2.12 -9.31
C ASP A 696 -7.24 -1.78 -8.14
N GLU A 697 -7.15 -2.65 -7.13
CA GLU A 697 -6.29 -2.52 -5.93
C GLU A 697 -6.28 -1.13 -5.23
N PRO A 698 -7.45 -0.58 -4.84
CA PRO A 698 -7.69 0.83 -4.50
C PRO A 698 -7.04 1.34 -3.18
N VAL A 699 -6.22 0.51 -2.54
CA VAL A 699 -5.45 0.85 -1.33
C VAL A 699 -4.01 0.33 -1.36
N SER A 700 -3.57 -0.24 -2.49
CA SER A 700 -2.19 -0.69 -2.66
C SER A 700 -1.22 0.50 -2.65
N ALA A 701 0.03 0.26 -2.21
CA ALA A 701 1.08 1.29 -2.08
C ALA A 701 0.71 2.52 -1.22
N LEU A 702 -0.23 2.38 -0.28
CA LEU A 702 -0.58 3.38 0.73
C LEU A 702 -0.18 2.89 2.14
N ASP A 703 0.20 3.80 3.02
CA ASP A 703 0.42 3.51 4.45
C ASP A 703 -0.84 2.98 5.13
N VAL A 704 -0.70 2.12 6.14
CA VAL A 704 -1.83 1.50 6.86
C VAL A 704 -2.85 2.53 7.39
N SER A 705 -2.42 3.68 7.89
CA SER A 705 -3.30 4.77 8.34
C SER A 705 -4.07 5.44 7.19
N VAL A 706 -3.45 5.55 6.02
CA VAL A 706 -4.04 6.11 4.79
C VAL A 706 -4.99 5.09 4.15
N GLN A 707 -4.57 3.83 4.06
CA GLN A 707 -5.37 2.66 3.66
C GLN A 707 -6.66 2.57 4.48
N ALA A 708 -6.58 2.66 5.81
CA ALA A 708 -7.74 2.72 6.70
C ALA A 708 -8.69 3.87 6.33
N GLY A 709 -8.14 5.06 6.07
CA GLY A 709 -8.92 6.24 5.66
C GLY A 709 -9.54 6.17 4.26
N ILE A 710 -9.08 5.26 3.39
CA ILE A 710 -9.71 4.97 2.09
C ILE A 710 -10.75 3.84 2.24
N LEU A 711 -10.49 2.82 3.07
CA LEU A 711 -11.45 1.77 3.41
C LEU A 711 -12.72 2.36 4.03
N ASP A 712 -12.58 3.21 5.03
CA ASP A 712 -13.67 3.96 5.67
C ASP A 712 -14.43 4.86 4.67
N LEU A 713 -13.73 5.52 3.74
CA LEU A 713 -14.36 6.27 2.65
C LEU A 713 -15.21 5.36 1.75
N LEU A 714 -14.68 4.22 1.28
CA LEU A 714 -15.42 3.28 0.45
C LEU A 714 -16.62 2.66 1.19
N LEU A 715 -16.49 2.39 2.49
CA LEU A 715 -17.57 1.90 3.35
C LEU A 715 -18.65 2.95 3.64
N ARG A 716 -18.32 4.25 3.67
CA ARG A 716 -19.33 5.33 3.64
C ARG A 716 -20.02 5.39 2.29
N LEU A 717 -19.27 5.48 1.19
CA LEU A 717 -19.82 5.60 -0.17
C LEU A 717 -20.75 4.45 -0.55
N LYS A 718 -20.42 3.20 -0.15
CA LYS A 718 -21.29 2.02 -0.34
C LYS A 718 -22.66 2.22 0.32
N ARG A 719 -22.71 2.80 1.52
CA ARG A 719 -23.95 3.04 2.29
C ARG A 719 -24.71 4.29 1.83
N GLU A 720 -24.01 5.37 1.53
CA GLU A 720 -24.61 6.66 1.17
C GLU A 720 -25.16 6.69 -0.27
N LEU A 721 -24.52 5.95 -1.19
CA LEU A 721 -24.83 6.02 -2.63
C LEU A 721 -25.34 4.68 -3.21
N GLY A 722 -25.20 3.56 -2.49
CA GLY A 722 -25.62 2.23 -2.94
C GLY A 722 -24.98 1.63 -4.22
N PRO A 723 -23.75 2.01 -4.68
CA PRO A 723 -23.13 1.42 -5.86
C PRO A 723 -22.77 -0.07 -5.65
N ALA A 724 -22.81 -0.84 -6.74
CA ALA A 724 -22.14 -2.14 -6.79
C ALA A 724 -20.62 -1.96 -6.96
N TYR A 725 -19.81 -2.83 -6.35
CA TYR A 725 -18.35 -2.81 -6.46
C TYR A 725 -17.81 -4.14 -7.00
N LEU A 726 -16.92 -4.08 -7.99
CA LEU A 726 -16.00 -5.19 -8.32
C LEU A 726 -14.58 -4.79 -7.88
N LEU A 727 -14.13 -5.38 -6.78
CA LEU A 727 -12.88 -5.07 -6.09
C LEU A 727 -11.79 -6.08 -6.47
N VAL A 728 -10.74 -5.66 -7.16
CA VAL A 728 -9.50 -6.44 -7.23
C VAL A 728 -8.61 -6.08 -6.04
N SER A 729 -8.05 -7.09 -5.38
CA SER A 729 -7.08 -6.92 -4.29
C SER A 729 -6.16 -8.13 -4.19
N HIS A 730 -4.92 -7.93 -3.74
CA HIS A 730 -4.05 -8.98 -3.21
C HIS A 730 -4.07 -9.03 -1.67
N ASP A 731 -4.42 -7.93 -1.00
CA ASP A 731 -4.71 -7.87 0.43
C ASP A 731 -6.08 -8.53 0.71
N LEU A 732 -6.06 -9.62 1.48
CA LEU A 732 -7.24 -10.39 1.86
C LEU A 732 -7.93 -9.86 3.13
N ALA A 733 -7.26 -9.08 3.95
CA ALA A 733 -7.86 -8.43 5.12
C ALA A 733 -8.72 -7.24 4.71
N VAL A 734 -8.27 -6.44 3.73
CA VAL A 734 -9.07 -5.45 2.98
C VAL A 734 -10.36 -6.08 2.43
N VAL A 735 -10.23 -7.24 1.77
CA VAL A 735 -11.36 -7.95 1.16
C VAL A 735 -12.35 -8.43 2.22
N ARG A 736 -11.87 -8.90 3.37
CA ARG A 736 -12.74 -9.31 4.49
C ARG A 736 -13.60 -8.17 5.06
N GLN A 737 -13.09 -6.93 4.98
CA GLN A 737 -13.77 -5.75 5.53
C GLN A 737 -14.72 -5.07 4.52
N LEU A 738 -14.41 -5.11 3.22
CA LEU A 738 -15.18 -4.37 2.19
C LEU A 738 -16.12 -5.25 1.35
N ALA A 739 -15.83 -6.56 1.19
CA ALA A 739 -16.55 -7.44 0.28
C ALA A 739 -17.58 -8.35 0.95
N ASP A 740 -18.68 -8.60 0.24
CA ASP A 740 -19.75 -9.50 0.68
C ASP A 740 -19.52 -10.92 0.12
N ARG A 741 -19.07 -10.99 -1.14
CA ARG A 741 -18.64 -12.21 -1.85
C ARG A 741 -17.20 -12.09 -2.32
N VAL A 742 -16.53 -13.22 -2.49
CA VAL A 742 -15.16 -13.33 -3.05
C VAL A 742 -15.11 -14.40 -4.13
N ALA A 743 -14.34 -14.12 -5.18
CA ALA A 743 -13.93 -15.04 -6.23
C ALA A 743 -12.39 -15.12 -6.21
N VAL A 744 -11.87 -16.31 -5.93
CA VAL A 744 -10.43 -16.62 -5.89
C VAL A 744 -10.00 -17.06 -7.28
N MET A 745 -8.99 -16.39 -7.82
CA MET A 745 -8.49 -16.57 -9.18
C MET A 745 -7.07 -17.17 -9.18
N TYR A 746 -6.87 -18.21 -9.99
CA TYR A 746 -5.56 -18.82 -10.22
C TYR A 746 -5.35 -19.11 -11.71
N ALA A 747 -4.24 -18.65 -12.27
CA ALA A 747 -3.83 -18.91 -13.65
C ALA A 747 -4.99 -18.76 -14.68
N GLY A 748 -5.65 -17.60 -14.67
CA GLY A 748 -6.73 -17.27 -15.60
C GLY A 748 -8.12 -17.81 -15.24
N ARG A 749 -8.28 -18.61 -14.17
CA ARG A 749 -9.54 -19.29 -13.80
C ARG A 749 -10.04 -18.93 -12.40
N THR A 750 -11.35 -18.92 -12.19
CA THR A 750 -11.95 -18.95 -10.85
C THR A 750 -11.84 -20.35 -10.24
N VAL A 751 -11.23 -20.46 -9.06
CA VAL A 751 -10.99 -21.74 -8.35
C VAL A 751 -11.87 -21.94 -7.11
N GLU A 752 -12.37 -20.86 -6.52
CA GLU A 752 -13.29 -20.88 -5.39
C GLU A 752 -14.06 -19.56 -5.33
N THR A 753 -15.39 -19.59 -5.26
CA THR A 753 -16.24 -18.41 -5.24
C THR A 753 -17.36 -18.58 -4.21
N GLY A 754 -17.67 -17.56 -3.42
CA GLY A 754 -18.81 -17.59 -2.49
C GLY A 754 -18.84 -16.42 -1.52
N GLY A 755 -19.73 -16.49 -0.52
CA GLY A 755 -19.78 -15.50 0.56
C GLY A 755 -18.47 -15.41 1.35
N VAL A 756 -17.96 -14.20 1.61
CA VAL A 756 -16.66 -13.96 2.28
C VAL A 756 -16.54 -14.71 3.60
N ALA A 757 -17.61 -14.70 4.41
CA ALA A 757 -17.62 -15.39 5.70
C ALA A 757 -17.43 -16.91 5.59
N GLU A 758 -17.92 -17.55 4.52
CA GLU A 758 -17.75 -18.99 4.31
C GLU A 758 -16.38 -19.31 3.71
N VAL A 759 -15.99 -18.63 2.63
CA VAL A 759 -14.70 -18.90 1.95
C VAL A 759 -13.52 -18.65 2.89
N TYR A 760 -13.61 -17.67 3.80
CA TYR A 760 -12.57 -17.40 4.80
C TYR A 760 -12.64 -18.34 6.00
N GLY A 761 -13.83 -18.75 6.42
CA GLY A 761 -14.02 -19.63 7.59
C GLY A 761 -13.82 -21.12 7.29
N ARG A 762 -14.08 -21.55 6.05
CA ARG A 762 -13.98 -22.94 5.58
C ARG A 762 -13.43 -23.03 4.14
N PRO A 763 -12.22 -22.50 3.85
CA PRO A 763 -11.61 -22.58 2.53
C PRO A 763 -11.46 -24.04 2.06
N ARG A 764 -12.08 -24.35 0.91
CA ARG A 764 -12.16 -25.68 0.30
C ARG A 764 -11.14 -25.91 -0.80
N HIS A 765 -10.68 -24.88 -1.52
CA HIS A 765 -9.60 -25.05 -2.50
C HIS A 765 -8.23 -24.96 -1.80
N PRO A 766 -7.28 -25.88 -2.05
CA PRO A 766 -5.97 -25.86 -1.37
C PRO A 766 -5.14 -24.59 -1.63
N TYR A 767 -5.37 -23.90 -2.75
CA TYR A 767 -4.80 -22.57 -3.03
C TYR A 767 -5.32 -21.50 -2.07
N THR A 768 -6.64 -21.45 -1.85
CA THR A 768 -7.28 -20.49 -0.94
C THR A 768 -6.85 -20.71 0.51
N ARG A 769 -6.71 -21.99 0.92
CA ARG A 769 -6.06 -22.33 2.21
C ARG A 769 -4.66 -21.73 2.30
N ALA A 770 -3.83 -21.91 1.27
CA ALA A 770 -2.48 -21.36 1.25
C ALA A 770 -2.46 -19.83 1.31
N LEU A 771 -3.21 -19.16 0.42
CA LEU A 771 -3.40 -17.70 0.40
C LEU A 771 -3.76 -17.16 1.79
N LEU A 772 -4.85 -17.65 2.39
CA LEU A 772 -5.32 -17.18 3.70
C LEU A 772 -4.31 -17.47 4.82
N SER A 773 -3.60 -18.61 4.76
CA SER A 773 -2.57 -18.98 5.75
C SER A 773 -1.26 -18.19 5.62
N ALA A 774 -1.04 -17.48 4.51
CA ALA A 774 0.18 -16.73 4.25
C ALA A 774 0.09 -15.25 4.64
N VAL A 775 -1.12 -14.69 4.73
CA VAL A 775 -1.38 -13.33 5.24
C VAL A 775 -0.96 -13.24 6.71
N PRO A 776 -0.06 -12.34 7.11
CA PRO A 776 0.33 -12.17 8.51
C PRO A 776 -0.80 -11.57 9.37
N LEU A 777 -0.88 -11.97 10.65
CA LEU A 777 -1.73 -11.31 11.64
C LEU A 777 -0.94 -10.27 12.45
N PRO A 778 -1.44 -9.04 12.66
CA PRO A 778 -0.85 -8.04 13.56
C PRO A 778 -1.16 -8.36 15.03
N ASP A 779 -0.88 -9.60 15.42
CA ASP A 779 -1.01 -10.17 16.77
C ASP A 779 0.12 -11.20 16.97
N PRO A 780 1.15 -10.90 17.77
CA PRO A 780 2.34 -11.75 17.88
C PRO A 780 2.10 -13.06 18.63
N VAL A 781 0.96 -13.23 19.32
CA VAL A 781 0.61 -14.51 19.96
C VAL A 781 -0.12 -15.38 18.94
N ALA A 782 -1.14 -14.82 18.27
CA ALA A 782 -1.91 -15.55 17.28
C ALA A 782 -1.10 -15.93 16.03
N GLU A 783 -0.19 -15.08 15.56
CA GLU A 783 0.65 -15.36 14.38
C GLU A 783 1.69 -16.46 14.67
N ARG A 784 2.33 -16.46 15.86
CA ARG A 784 3.30 -17.51 16.24
C ARG A 784 2.66 -18.88 16.41
N ALA A 785 1.40 -18.93 16.82
CA ALA A 785 0.63 -20.18 16.92
C ALA A 785 0.18 -20.75 15.54
N ARG A 786 0.39 -20.01 14.45
CA ARG A 786 -0.28 -20.26 13.16
C ARG A 786 0.52 -21.16 12.22
N ARG A 787 -0.08 -22.29 11.81
CA ARG A 787 0.50 -23.15 10.75
C ARG A 787 0.30 -22.52 9.36
N ARG A 788 1.36 -21.93 8.79
CA ARG A 788 1.39 -21.41 7.42
C ARG A 788 1.53 -22.54 6.39
N THR A 789 0.71 -22.56 5.34
CA THR A 789 0.83 -23.53 4.23
C THR A 789 1.71 -22.94 3.12
N VAL A 790 3.01 -23.23 3.18
CA VAL A 790 3.99 -22.75 2.18
C VAL A 790 3.79 -23.50 0.85
N LEU A 791 3.67 -22.77 -0.26
CA LEU A 791 3.59 -23.37 -1.59
C LEU A 791 5.00 -23.74 -2.10
N PRO A 792 5.20 -24.93 -2.71
CA PRO A 792 6.53 -25.48 -3.01
C PRO A 792 7.24 -24.86 -4.22
N ALA A 793 6.64 -23.84 -4.85
CA ALA A 793 7.26 -23.03 -5.91
C ALA A 793 6.56 -21.66 -6.00
N ASP A 794 7.23 -20.68 -6.59
CA ASP A 794 6.67 -19.38 -6.99
C ASP A 794 5.53 -19.53 -8.03
N PRO A 795 4.65 -18.52 -8.17
CA PRO A 795 3.75 -18.40 -9.32
C PRO A 795 4.55 -18.04 -10.60
N GLY A 796 5.31 -18.99 -11.12
CA GLY A 796 6.05 -18.83 -12.37
C GLY A 796 5.12 -18.78 -13.59
N PRO A 797 5.37 -17.89 -14.57
CA PRO A 797 4.61 -17.86 -15.83
C PRO A 797 5.03 -19.03 -16.73
N ASP A 798 4.56 -20.25 -16.43
CA ASP A 798 4.68 -21.39 -17.33
C ASP A 798 3.63 -21.27 -18.45
N PRO A 799 4.00 -21.01 -19.73
CA PRO A 799 3.05 -20.98 -20.84
C PRO A 799 2.39 -22.35 -21.10
N ARG A 800 2.81 -23.42 -20.41
CA ARG A 800 2.17 -24.75 -20.43
C ARG A 800 1.09 -24.91 -19.36
N ALA A 801 0.94 -23.99 -18.41
CA ALA A 801 -0.14 -24.05 -17.41
C ALA A 801 -1.54 -23.98 -18.07
N GLY A 802 -1.65 -23.32 -19.23
CA GLY A 802 -2.84 -23.29 -20.09
C GLY A 802 -2.91 -24.38 -21.17
N SER A 803 -2.18 -25.51 -21.02
CA SER A 803 -2.11 -26.58 -22.04
C SER A 803 -3.36 -27.46 -22.16
N GLY A 804 -4.44 -27.15 -21.44
CA GLY A 804 -5.77 -27.76 -21.61
C GLY A 804 -5.99 -29.13 -20.93
N ALA A 805 -4.94 -29.76 -20.37
CA ALA A 805 -5.04 -31.03 -19.66
C ALA A 805 -4.83 -30.89 -18.14
N GLY A 806 -5.82 -31.33 -17.37
CA GLY A 806 -5.73 -31.41 -15.91
C GLY A 806 -5.96 -30.10 -15.13
N CYS A 807 -5.69 -30.15 -13.83
CA CYS A 807 -5.78 -29.00 -12.92
C CYS A 807 -4.52 -28.12 -13.03
N GLY A 808 -4.67 -26.84 -13.37
CA GLY A 808 -3.54 -25.90 -13.48
C GLY A 808 -2.75 -25.70 -12.18
N PHE A 809 -3.38 -25.89 -11.02
CA PHE A 809 -2.70 -25.80 -9.71
C PHE A 809 -1.91 -27.07 -9.34
N ARG A 810 -2.02 -28.17 -10.11
CA ARG A 810 -1.43 -29.49 -9.79
C ARG A 810 0.04 -29.42 -9.36
N ALA A 811 0.87 -28.62 -10.04
CA ALA A 811 2.31 -28.53 -9.78
C ALA A 811 2.67 -27.82 -8.45
N ARG A 812 1.76 -27.04 -7.87
CA ARG A 812 1.95 -26.30 -6.61
C ARG A 812 1.03 -26.79 -5.48
N CYS A 813 0.20 -27.80 -5.74
CA CYS A 813 -0.84 -28.25 -4.82
C CYS A 813 -0.27 -29.19 -3.74
N PRO A 814 -0.26 -28.79 -2.44
CA PRO A 814 0.33 -29.62 -1.36
C PRO A 814 -0.41 -30.95 -1.18
N VAL A 815 -1.69 -31.02 -1.54
CA VAL A 815 -2.49 -32.26 -1.48
C VAL A 815 -1.94 -33.37 -2.39
N GLN A 816 -1.15 -33.06 -3.42
CA GLN A 816 -0.61 -34.08 -4.35
C GLN A 816 0.15 -35.21 -3.64
N ALA A 817 0.84 -34.93 -2.53
CA ALA A 817 1.56 -35.93 -1.76
C ALA A 817 0.62 -36.96 -1.11
N LEU A 818 -0.61 -36.56 -0.74
CA LEU A 818 -1.61 -37.40 -0.09
C LEU A 818 -2.54 -38.13 -1.07
N LEU A 819 -2.50 -37.80 -2.37
CA LEU A 819 -3.39 -38.40 -3.36
C LEU A 819 -2.85 -39.73 -3.89
N SER A 820 -3.73 -40.74 -3.95
CA SER A 820 -3.45 -42.01 -4.63
C SER A 820 -3.10 -41.80 -6.12
N ALA A 821 -2.45 -42.79 -6.74
CA ALA A 821 -2.06 -42.71 -8.15
C ALA A 821 -3.26 -42.47 -9.10
N ALA A 822 -4.44 -43.01 -8.79
CA ALA A 822 -5.65 -42.76 -9.57
C ALA A 822 -6.15 -41.31 -9.44
N GLN A 823 -6.18 -40.77 -8.21
CA GLN A 823 -6.55 -39.37 -7.96
C GLN A 823 -5.56 -38.39 -8.59
N ARG A 824 -4.25 -38.67 -8.53
CA ARG A 824 -3.21 -37.88 -9.22
C ARG A 824 -3.39 -37.92 -10.74
N ARG A 825 -3.70 -39.07 -11.34
CA ARG A 825 -4.05 -39.17 -12.77
C ARG A 825 -5.28 -38.32 -13.12
N ARG A 826 -6.34 -38.33 -12.30
CA ARG A 826 -7.51 -37.46 -12.49
C ARG A 826 -7.13 -35.98 -12.52
N CYS A 827 -6.36 -35.52 -11.54
CA CYS A 827 -5.83 -34.15 -11.50
C CYS A 827 -4.87 -33.81 -12.66
N ALA A 828 -4.36 -34.81 -13.40
CA ALA A 828 -3.50 -34.61 -14.56
C ALA A 828 -4.25 -34.61 -15.90
N ALA A 829 -5.40 -35.27 -16.00
CA ALA A 829 -6.22 -35.34 -17.21
C ALA A 829 -7.39 -34.35 -17.22
N GLU A 830 -8.17 -34.28 -16.14
CA GLU A 830 -9.41 -33.50 -16.08
C GLU A 830 -9.18 -32.10 -15.49
N VAL A 831 -9.65 -31.05 -16.19
CA VAL A 831 -9.84 -29.72 -15.59
C VAL A 831 -10.98 -29.82 -14.57
N PRO A 832 -10.80 -29.42 -13.29
CA PRO A 832 -11.90 -29.35 -12.34
C PRO A 832 -12.93 -28.30 -12.80
N ARG A 833 -14.22 -28.68 -12.81
CA ARG A 833 -15.32 -27.72 -12.91
C ARG A 833 -15.75 -27.28 -11.52
N GLY A 834 -16.24 -26.05 -11.39
CA GLY A 834 -16.86 -25.56 -10.16
C GLY A 834 -18.02 -26.46 -9.73
N ARG A 835 -18.07 -26.82 -8.44
CA ARG A 835 -19.18 -27.54 -7.81
C ARG A 835 -19.61 -26.83 -6.53
N ALA A 836 -20.91 -26.78 -6.27
CA ALA A 836 -21.44 -26.26 -5.02
C ALA A 836 -20.94 -27.06 -3.81
N ALA A 837 -20.70 -26.36 -2.71
CA ALA A 837 -20.22 -26.84 -1.42
C ALA A 837 -21.23 -27.73 -0.68
N GLY A 838 -22.51 -27.59 -1.04
CA GLY A 838 -23.67 -28.34 -0.55
C GLY A 838 -24.96 -27.76 -1.17
N PRO A 839 -26.12 -28.41 -0.97
CA PRO A 839 -27.41 -27.89 -1.46
C PRO A 839 -27.75 -26.53 -0.83
N GLY A 840 -28.14 -25.55 -1.65
CA GLY A 840 -28.49 -24.20 -1.19
C GLY A 840 -27.33 -23.33 -0.71
N ILE A 841 -26.07 -23.80 -0.81
CA ILE A 841 -24.89 -23.05 -0.37
C ILE A 841 -24.28 -22.28 -1.56
N ASP A 842 -24.26 -20.94 -1.48
CA ASP A 842 -23.52 -20.07 -2.43
C ASP A 842 -22.01 -20.09 -2.16
N HIS A 843 -21.43 -21.26 -2.38
CA HIS A 843 -20.00 -21.50 -2.32
C HIS A 843 -19.66 -22.59 -3.34
N THR A 844 -18.93 -22.21 -4.38
CA THR A 844 -18.52 -23.07 -5.50
C THR A 844 -17.02 -23.28 -5.46
N VAL A 845 -16.56 -24.53 -5.58
CA VAL A 845 -15.13 -24.89 -5.60
C VAL A 845 -14.75 -25.72 -6.83
N SER A 846 -13.69 -25.31 -7.52
CA SER A 846 -13.13 -25.98 -8.70
C SER A 846 -12.02 -26.95 -8.29
N CYS A 847 -12.35 -27.97 -7.48
CA CYS A 847 -11.41 -29.01 -7.07
C CYS A 847 -12.00 -30.41 -7.27
N HIS A 848 -11.19 -31.38 -7.71
CA HIS A 848 -11.58 -32.80 -7.74
C HIS A 848 -11.63 -33.42 -6.34
N PHE A 849 -10.75 -32.95 -5.45
CA PHE A 849 -10.55 -33.46 -4.09
C PHE A 849 -10.40 -32.27 -3.13
N PRO A 850 -11.46 -31.46 -2.93
CA PRO A 850 -11.43 -30.39 -1.93
C PRO A 850 -11.26 -31.03 -0.54
N PRO A 851 -10.20 -30.71 0.21
CA PRO A 851 -9.98 -31.30 1.53
C PRO A 851 -11.15 -31.04 2.48
N GLY A 852 -11.54 -32.08 3.21
CA GLY A 852 -12.43 -31.96 4.36
C GLY A 852 -11.78 -31.15 5.50
N SER A 853 -12.47 -31.09 6.63
CA SER A 853 -12.06 -30.36 7.83
C SER A 853 -11.04 -31.11 8.71
N ALA A 854 -10.23 -31.97 8.11
CA ALA A 854 -9.06 -32.60 8.72
C ALA A 854 -8.00 -32.88 7.64
N PHE A 855 -6.78 -32.45 7.90
CA PHE A 855 -5.55 -32.85 7.21
C PHE A 855 -4.68 -33.63 8.21
N PRO A 856 -3.74 -34.51 7.79
CA PRO A 856 -2.84 -35.23 8.70
C PRO A 856 -1.80 -34.37 9.47
N HIS A 857 -2.11 -33.08 9.69
CA HIS A 857 -1.33 -32.10 10.45
C HIS A 857 -2.20 -31.31 11.45
N ASP A 858 -3.51 -31.61 11.52
CA ASP A 858 -4.41 -31.13 12.58
C ASP A 858 -4.26 -31.98 13.85
N GLU A 859 -3.86 -33.26 13.70
CA GLU A 859 -3.22 -34.01 14.77
C GLU A 859 -1.76 -33.53 14.87
N GLY A 860 -1.36 -33.08 16.06
CA GLY A 860 0.02 -32.71 16.34
C GLY A 860 0.93 -33.94 16.49
N PRO A 861 2.26 -33.78 16.51
CA PRO A 861 3.09 -34.80 17.14
C PRO A 861 2.61 -35.00 18.58
N GLY A 862 2.50 -36.26 19.00
CA GLY A 862 2.31 -36.57 20.41
C GLY A 862 3.49 -36.06 21.25
N PRO A 863 3.32 -35.85 22.56
CA PRO A 863 4.41 -35.49 23.43
C PRO A 863 5.35 -36.70 23.65
N ASP A 864 6.44 -36.73 22.89
CA ASP A 864 7.68 -37.45 23.18
C ASP A 864 8.74 -36.46 23.73
#